data_AF-A0A842T9M7-F1
#
_entry.id   AF-A0A842T9M7-F1
#
_cell.length_a   1.000
_cell.length_b   1.000
_cell.length_c   1.000
_cell.angle_alpha   90.00
_cell.angle_beta   90.00
_cell.angle_gamma   90.00
#
_symmetry.space_group_name_H-M   'P 1'
#
loop_
_entity.id
_entity.type
_entity.pdbx_description
1 polymer ?
#
loop_
_entity_poly.entity_id
_entity_poly.type
_entity_poly.pdbx_seq_one_letter_code
_entity_poly.pdbx_strand_id
1 'polypeptide(L)'
;MENNSKNAKNNRNLRVKDAFKQDSGKGIVRIDPDIMKELNLKNRDVIQITHPATHKKTAALLQTGKEEDRGKGIIRIDPSLRRNIDCSIDDLVKIKKISTKPAEEVIFAGIEEAIMLRSSQQLVRKLENRVITKEDILSFYSYGHRVDLIVVDFTPKVKAIRITLETKIILSEKTHKELKDVEKSRITYEDIGGLEGTIQKIREMIELPIRHPELFKRIGISPPKGVLLHGPPGTGKTLLARAVAYETDAHFITISGPEITSKFYGQSEENLRKVFDKAIERAPSIIFIDEMDSIAPKRGEVVGEVERRVVAQLLALMDGLKQRGEIIVIGATNRVNAIDEALRRPGRFDREIEIGVPDMEGRYEILLIHTRGMPLQDNVNLKEIAKKTHGFVGADIESLAKEAAMLAIRDIIPQIDLEQPIPLDILNSLKIEMKHFLSALNMIEPSALREVLITQPSETWADIGGLEDVILQLQEVIEWPLKFPKLFTHLDSDPPSGILLYGPPGTGKTLIAKALAHECEVNFISIKGPEFLSKWVGESERAVRETFRKARAAAPCIIFFDEIDAIASRRGSAEGSKIEERIVSQLLTEMDGLESLNDVILLAATNRPDMLDPALLRAGRFGRQIEIYLPNKYARKKILEIHLRKKPISEDVDLDELAEVIADFSGADIKALCEETILLTIRKAINQEGINADDWESVKKIKISKKEFDSALEKISKNAKRAQKAYSLNIKEPVSDLYR
;
A
#
# COMPACT_ATOMS: atom_id res chain seq x y z
N MET A 1 -55.97 -25.30 -10.78
CA MET A 1 -54.97 -24.88 -9.78
C MET A 1 -53.51 -25.19 -10.18
N GLU A 2 -53.24 -25.83 -11.33
CA GLU A 2 -51.87 -26.17 -11.76
C GLU A 2 -51.10 -25.05 -12.51
N ASN A 3 -51.78 -23.98 -12.98
CA ASN A 3 -51.09 -22.86 -13.64
C ASN A 3 -50.49 -21.82 -12.68
N ASN A 4 -50.82 -21.87 -11.38
CA ASN A 4 -50.25 -20.95 -10.38
C ASN A 4 -48.92 -21.46 -9.77
N SER A 5 -48.60 -22.76 -9.87
CA SER A 5 -47.35 -23.30 -9.32
C SER A 5 -46.14 -23.14 -10.26
N LYS A 6 -46.36 -23.10 -11.58
CA LYS A 6 -45.28 -22.81 -12.56
C LYS A 6 -44.86 -21.33 -12.58
N ASN A 7 -45.79 -20.41 -12.30
CA ASN A 7 -45.47 -18.97 -12.22
C ASN A 7 -44.76 -18.58 -10.90
N ALA A 8 -44.89 -19.38 -9.84
CA ALA A 8 -44.22 -19.13 -8.56
C ALA A 8 -42.71 -19.47 -8.59
N LYS A 9 -42.26 -20.39 -9.46
CA LYS A 9 -40.83 -20.75 -9.59
C LYS A 9 -39.98 -19.71 -10.33
N ASN A 10 -40.59 -18.76 -11.05
CA ASN A 10 -39.89 -17.78 -11.87
C ASN A 10 -39.63 -16.42 -11.18
N ASN A 11 -40.02 -16.25 -9.91
CA ASN A 11 -39.87 -14.98 -9.18
C ASN A 11 -39.11 -15.23 -7.87
N ARG A 12 -37.80 -15.49 -7.95
CA ARG A 12 -36.93 -15.54 -6.78
C ARG A 12 -36.36 -14.14 -6.51
N ASN A 13 -36.44 -13.70 -5.26
CA ASN A 13 -35.78 -12.47 -4.83
C ASN A 13 -34.29 -12.78 -4.63
N LEU A 14 -33.41 -11.98 -5.23
CA LEU A 14 -31.97 -12.07 -5.10
C LEU A 14 -31.44 -10.84 -4.37
N ARG A 15 -30.42 -11.02 -3.54
CA ARG A 15 -29.78 -9.91 -2.82
C ARG A 15 -28.71 -9.26 -3.68
N VAL A 16 -28.77 -7.95 -3.85
CA VAL A 16 -27.83 -7.18 -4.67
C VAL A 16 -26.47 -7.11 -3.97
N LYS A 17 -25.40 -7.36 -4.72
CA LYS A 17 -24.01 -7.18 -4.31
C LYS A 17 -23.23 -6.38 -5.36
N ASP A 18 -22.06 -5.91 -4.96
CA ASP A 18 -21.15 -5.15 -5.82
C ASP A 18 -20.67 -5.99 -7.01
N ALA A 19 -20.58 -5.33 -8.17
CA ALA A 19 -19.96 -5.92 -9.34
C ALA A 19 -18.45 -6.09 -9.13
N PHE A 20 -17.86 -7.08 -9.79
CA PHE A 20 -16.40 -7.15 -9.82
C PHE A 20 -15.84 -5.91 -10.54
N LYS A 21 -14.69 -5.42 -10.07
CA LYS A 21 -14.01 -4.23 -10.64
C LYS A 21 -13.80 -4.34 -12.16
N GLN A 22 -13.57 -5.54 -12.66
CA GLN A 22 -13.37 -5.81 -14.10
C GLN A 22 -14.66 -5.78 -14.93
N ASP A 23 -15.83 -5.98 -14.30
CA ASP A 23 -17.12 -6.02 -14.97
C ASP A 23 -17.82 -4.67 -14.97
N SER A 24 -17.41 -3.76 -14.07
CA SER A 24 -18.12 -2.50 -13.92
C SER A 24 -17.92 -1.58 -15.14
N GLY A 25 -19.01 -0.92 -15.51
CA GLY A 25 -19.14 -0.16 -16.75
C GLY A 25 -19.31 -1.01 -18.01
N LYS A 26 -19.54 -2.34 -17.94
CA LYS A 26 -19.84 -3.21 -19.12
C LYS A 26 -21.32 -3.57 -19.29
N GLY A 27 -22.17 -3.28 -18.30
CA GLY A 27 -23.59 -3.67 -18.32
C GLY A 27 -23.82 -5.19 -18.16
N ILE A 28 -22.90 -5.88 -17.49
CA ILE A 28 -22.96 -7.32 -17.21
C ILE A 28 -23.46 -7.53 -15.79
N VAL A 29 -24.26 -8.57 -15.59
CA VAL A 29 -24.75 -8.99 -14.28
C VAL A 29 -24.35 -10.43 -14.03
N ARG A 30 -23.85 -10.73 -12.83
CA ARG A 30 -23.49 -12.09 -12.44
C ARG A 30 -24.42 -12.65 -11.39
N ILE A 31 -24.80 -13.90 -11.55
CA ILE A 31 -25.69 -14.61 -10.61
C ILE A 31 -25.00 -15.87 -10.12
N ASP A 32 -25.31 -16.24 -8.88
CA ASP A 32 -25.03 -17.55 -8.29
C ASP A 32 -25.26 -18.72 -9.28
N PRO A 33 -24.24 -19.57 -9.51
CA PRO A 33 -24.34 -20.71 -10.44
C PRO A 33 -25.47 -21.70 -10.13
N ASP A 34 -25.85 -21.88 -8.86
CA ASP A 34 -26.92 -22.82 -8.49
C ASP A 34 -28.29 -22.26 -8.88
N ILE A 35 -28.51 -20.95 -8.69
CA ILE A 35 -29.73 -20.26 -9.14
C ILE A 35 -29.83 -20.25 -10.67
N MET A 36 -28.69 -20.10 -11.34
CA MET A 36 -28.62 -20.14 -12.80
C MET A 36 -29.11 -21.50 -13.35
N LYS A 37 -28.73 -22.61 -12.70
CA LYS A 37 -29.22 -23.96 -13.02
C LYS A 37 -30.70 -24.13 -12.70
N GLU A 38 -31.15 -23.69 -11.53
CA GLU A 38 -32.55 -23.79 -11.13
C GLU A 38 -33.50 -23.05 -12.09
N LEU A 39 -33.11 -21.85 -12.54
CA LEU A 39 -33.91 -21.01 -13.44
C LEU A 39 -33.69 -21.34 -14.93
N ASN A 40 -32.90 -22.37 -15.27
CA ASN A 40 -32.54 -22.74 -16.64
C ASN A 40 -31.97 -21.57 -17.46
N LEU A 41 -31.16 -20.73 -16.83
CA LEU A 41 -30.50 -19.58 -17.46
C LEU A 41 -29.14 -20.03 -18.02
N LYS A 42 -28.79 -19.52 -19.21
CA LYS A 42 -27.49 -19.76 -19.87
C LYS A 42 -26.65 -18.50 -19.89
N ASN A 43 -25.34 -18.69 -20.06
CA ASN A 43 -24.40 -17.58 -20.17
C ASN A 43 -24.75 -16.75 -21.41
N ARG A 44 -24.76 -15.42 -21.27
CA ARG A 44 -25.20 -14.43 -22.28
C ARG A 44 -26.71 -14.39 -22.55
N ASP A 45 -27.53 -15.06 -21.74
CA ASP A 45 -28.97 -14.78 -21.74
C ASP A 45 -29.23 -13.34 -21.28
N VAL A 46 -30.36 -12.79 -21.71
CA VAL A 46 -30.79 -11.46 -21.26
C VAL A 46 -31.83 -11.60 -20.16
N ILE A 47 -31.61 -10.89 -19.07
CA ILE A 47 -32.51 -10.86 -17.93
C ILE A 47 -33.07 -9.44 -17.74
N GLN A 48 -34.33 -9.37 -17.34
CA GLN A 48 -34.96 -8.17 -16.81
C GLN A 48 -34.83 -8.19 -15.29
N ILE A 49 -34.34 -7.10 -14.72
CA ILE A 49 -34.21 -6.89 -13.29
C ILE A 49 -35.26 -5.88 -12.89
N THR A 50 -36.02 -6.18 -11.84
CA THR A 50 -37.09 -5.31 -11.34
C THR A 50 -36.95 -5.14 -9.84
N HIS A 51 -36.93 -3.89 -9.40
CA HIS A 51 -36.95 -3.60 -7.98
C HIS A 51 -38.39 -3.71 -7.44
N PRO A 52 -38.64 -4.47 -6.36
CA PRO A 52 -39.98 -4.78 -5.88
C PRO A 52 -40.70 -3.56 -5.29
N ALA A 53 -39.98 -2.57 -4.75
CA ALA A 53 -40.59 -1.38 -4.13
C ALA A 53 -40.79 -0.22 -5.11
N THR A 54 -39.84 0.04 -6.01
CA THR A 54 -39.89 1.17 -6.95
C THR A 54 -40.52 0.80 -8.30
N HIS A 55 -40.72 -0.51 -8.56
CA HIS A 55 -41.23 -1.06 -9.83
C HIS A 55 -40.46 -0.67 -11.10
N LYS A 56 -39.34 0.05 -10.96
CA LYS A 56 -38.39 0.35 -12.03
C LYS A 56 -37.78 -0.94 -12.57
N LYS A 57 -37.52 -0.96 -13.88
CA LYS A 57 -37.08 -2.14 -14.62
C LYS A 57 -35.92 -1.77 -15.50
N THR A 58 -34.91 -2.62 -15.53
CA THR A 58 -33.80 -2.54 -16.49
C THR A 58 -33.52 -3.91 -17.06
N ALA A 59 -32.72 -4.00 -18.11
CA ALA A 59 -32.31 -5.27 -18.70
C ALA A 59 -30.78 -5.34 -18.81
N ALA A 60 -30.23 -6.52 -18.56
CA ALA A 60 -28.79 -6.73 -18.52
C ALA A 60 -28.39 -8.08 -19.10
N LEU A 61 -27.13 -8.18 -19.51
CA LEU A 61 -26.53 -9.42 -20.00
C LEU A 61 -26.10 -10.29 -18.81
N LEU A 62 -26.56 -11.53 -18.77
CA LEU A 62 -26.23 -12.46 -17.70
C LEU A 62 -24.89 -13.17 -17.95
N GLN A 63 -24.07 -13.24 -16.92
CA GLN A 63 -22.89 -14.08 -16.84
C GLN A 63 -22.87 -14.92 -15.56
N THR A 64 -22.16 -16.04 -15.58
CA THR A 64 -22.00 -16.88 -14.38
C THR A 64 -21.16 -16.17 -13.32
N GLY A 65 -21.60 -16.25 -12.06
CA GLY A 65 -20.81 -15.90 -10.88
C GLY A 65 -19.57 -16.77 -10.73
N LYS A 66 -18.66 -16.37 -9.83
CA LYS A 66 -17.51 -17.19 -9.43
C LYS A 66 -17.98 -18.31 -8.49
N GLU A 67 -17.16 -19.34 -8.30
CA GLU A 67 -17.46 -20.45 -7.37
C GLU A 67 -17.67 -19.96 -5.93
N GLU A 68 -17.02 -18.85 -5.53
CA GLU A 68 -17.19 -18.22 -4.21
C GLU A 68 -18.62 -17.70 -3.94
N ASP A 69 -19.37 -17.38 -4.99
CA ASP A 69 -20.72 -16.81 -4.90
C ASP A 69 -21.80 -17.91 -4.82
N ARG A 70 -21.40 -19.19 -4.86
CA ARG A 70 -22.30 -20.33 -4.95
C ARG A 70 -23.12 -20.56 -3.68
N GLY A 71 -24.42 -20.78 -3.84
CA GLY A 71 -25.37 -21.06 -2.77
C GLY A 71 -25.75 -19.86 -1.89
N LYS A 72 -25.30 -18.65 -2.23
CA LYS A 72 -25.49 -17.44 -1.42
C LYS A 72 -26.75 -16.63 -1.78
N GLY A 73 -27.41 -16.93 -2.90
CA GLY A 73 -28.64 -16.20 -3.26
C GLY A 73 -28.41 -14.78 -3.78
N ILE A 74 -27.21 -14.48 -4.28
CA ILE A 74 -26.76 -13.13 -4.62
C ILE A 74 -26.76 -12.84 -6.12
N ILE A 75 -26.94 -11.56 -6.46
CA ILE A 75 -26.78 -11.01 -7.80
C ILE A 75 -25.82 -9.83 -7.75
N ARG A 76 -24.76 -9.88 -8.54
CA ARG A 76 -23.78 -8.79 -8.64
C ARG A 76 -24.17 -7.86 -9.79
N ILE A 77 -24.47 -6.60 -9.48
CA ILE A 77 -25.00 -5.62 -10.42
C ILE A 77 -24.07 -4.40 -10.50
N ASP A 78 -23.78 -3.97 -11.73
CA ASP A 78 -22.97 -2.77 -12.01
C ASP A 78 -23.67 -1.49 -11.52
N PRO A 79 -22.94 -0.46 -11.01
CA PRO A 79 -23.54 0.79 -10.54
C PRO A 79 -24.50 1.48 -11.52
N SER A 80 -24.22 1.42 -12.84
CA SER A 80 -25.12 2.00 -13.84
C SER A 80 -26.50 1.34 -13.84
N LEU A 81 -26.52 0.01 -13.77
CA LEU A 81 -27.74 -0.78 -13.69
C LEU A 81 -28.44 -0.61 -12.34
N ARG A 82 -27.68 -0.52 -11.23
CA ARG A 82 -28.22 -0.24 -9.89
C ARG A 82 -28.97 1.09 -9.87
N ARG A 83 -28.40 2.13 -10.50
CA ARG A 83 -29.02 3.45 -10.64
C ARG A 83 -30.30 3.41 -11.48
N ASN A 84 -30.34 2.63 -12.56
CA ASN A 84 -31.53 2.53 -13.42
C ASN A 84 -32.73 1.95 -12.67
N ILE A 85 -32.50 1.04 -11.72
CA ILE A 85 -33.55 0.45 -10.89
C ILE A 85 -33.71 1.11 -9.51
N ASP A 86 -32.86 2.09 -9.20
CA ASP A 86 -32.86 2.82 -7.93
C ASP A 86 -32.72 1.87 -6.73
N CYS A 87 -31.77 0.94 -6.86
CA CYS A 87 -31.41 0.01 -5.79
C CYS A 87 -30.03 0.34 -5.26
N SER A 88 -29.82 0.14 -3.96
CA SER A 88 -28.48 0.12 -3.40
C SER A 88 -28.07 -1.33 -3.12
N ILE A 89 -26.90 -1.49 -2.52
CA ILE A 89 -26.36 -2.80 -2.16
C ILE A 89 -27.28 -3.43 -1.10
N ASP A 90 -27.36 -4.76 -1.09
CA ASP A 90 -28.17 -5.58 -0.19
C ASP A 90 -29.69 -5.50 -0.34
N ASP A 91 -30.19 -4.66 -1.24
CA ASP A 91 -31.61 -4.66 -1.61
C ASP A 91 -32.00 -5.97 -2.32
N LEU A 92 -33.29 -6.29 -2.27
CA LEU A 92 -33.85 -7.48 -2.92
C LEU A 92 -34.37 -7.12 -4.31
N VAL A 93 -33.98 -7.87 -5.33
CA VAL A 93 -34.47 -7.70 -6.71
C VAL A 93 -35.09 -8.95 -7.27
N LYS A 94 -36.04 -8.78 -8.19
CA LYS A 94 -36.65 -9.87 -8.96
C LYS A 94 -36.04 -9.93 -10.35
N ILE A 95 -35.76 -11.15 -10.80
CA ILE A 95 -35.20 -11.41 -12.12
C ILE A 95 -36.18 -12.19 -13.00
N LYS A 96 -36.18 -11.91 -14.30
CA LYS A 96 -36.97 -12.63 -15.29
C LYS A 96 -36.23 -12.73 -16.62
N LYS A 97 -36.20 -13.90 -17.24
CA LYS A 97 -35.63 -14.08 -18.59
C LYS A 97 -36.47 -13.32 -19.63
N ILE A 98 -35.80 -12.57 -20.51
CA ILE A 98 -36.43 -11.85 -21.63
C ILE A 98 -35.68 -12.12 -22.94
N SER A 99 -36.36 -11.98 -24.07
CA SER A 99 -35.76 -12.04 -25.40
C SER A 99 -35.51 -10.63 -25.93
N THR A 100 -34.33 -10.39 -26.50
CA THR A 100 -33.97 -9.10 -27.13
C THR A 100 -33.97 -9.21 -28.65
N LYS A 101 -34.25 -8.09 -29.32
CA LYS A 101 -33.99 -7.92 -30.76
C LYS A 101 -32.71 -7.10 -30.97
N PRO A 102 -31.98 -7.29 -32.09
CA PRO A 102 -30.91 -6.38 -32.47
C PRO A 102 -31.49 -4.97 -32.70
N ALA A 103 -30.73 -3.96 -32.29
CA ALA A 103 -31.12 -2.56 -32.44
C ALA A 103 -30.81 -2.05 -33.85
N GLU A 104 -31.78 -1.44 -34.52
CA GLU A 104 -31.59 -0.77 -35.81
C GLU A 104 -31.09 0.66 -35.60
N GLU A 105 -31.74 1.40 -34.69
CA GLU A 105 -31.43 2.79 -34.39
C GLU A 105 -31.61 3.09 -32.89
N VAL A 106 -30.69 3.85 -32.31
CA VAL A 106 -30.73 4.26 -30.90
C VAL A 106 -30.42 5.74 -30.77
N ILE A 107 -31.28 6.46 -30.05
CA ILE A 107 -31.12 7.88 -29.74
C ILE A 107 -30.63 8.01 -28.31
N PHE A 108 -29.43 8.53 -28.14
CA PHE A 108 -28.86 8.87 -26.84
C PHE A 108 -28.92 10.37 -26.59
N ALA A 109 -29.13 10.76 -25.33
CA ALA A 109 -28.79 12.09 -24.85
C ALA A 109 -27.53 12.00 -24.00
N GLY A 110 -26.57 12.89 -24.24
CA GLY A 110 -25.30 12.95 -23.53
C GLY A 110 -25.02 14.34 -22.99
N ILE A 111 -24.07 14.42 -22.08
CA ILE A 111 -23.56 15.67 -21.51
C ILE A 111 -22.54 16.26 -22.49
N GLU A 112 -22.31 17.58 -22.46
CA GLU A 112 -21.40 18.32 -23.37
C GLU A 112 -20.04 17.64 -23.63
N GLU A 113 -19.49 16.89 -22.67
CA GLU A 113 -18.21 16.17 -22.82
C GLU A 113 -18.31 14.88 -23.67
N ALA A 114 -19.48 14.25 -23.76
CA ALA A 114 -19.73 13.09 -24.63
C ALA A 114 -19.65 13.45 -26.13
N ILE A 115 -19.72 14.74 -26.46
CA ILE A 115 -19.69 15.31 -27.82
C ILE A 115 -18.30 15.13 -28.49
N MET A 116 -17.24 14.85 -27.71
CA MET A 116 -15.90 14.52 -28.26
C MET A 116 -15.90 13.21 -29.08
N LEU A 117 -16.82 12.29 -28.83
CA LEU A 117 -16.99 11.05 -29.59
C LEU A 117 -17.86 11.30 -30.84
N ARG A 118 -17.38 12.10 -31.80
CA ARG A 118 -18.16 12.45 -33.00
C ARG A 118 -18.40 11.28 -33.96
N SER A 119 -17.68 10.17 -33.83
CA SER A 119 -17.87 9.01 -34.70
C SER A 119 -18.86 8.01 -34.09
N SER A 120 -20.03 7.86 -34.73
CA SER A 120 -21.04 6.86 -34.36
C SER A 120 -20.46 5.44 -34.33
N GLN A 121 -19.49 5.13 -35.20
CA GLN A 121 -18.85 3.82 -35.29
C GLN A 121 -17.99 3.46 -34.07
N GLN A 122 -17.25 4.40 -33.46
CA GLN A 122 -16.46 4.11 -32.25
C GLN A 122 -17.37 3.86 -31.05
N LEU A 123 -18.46 4.62 -30.92
CA LEU A 123 -19.49 4.42 -29.91
C LEU A 123 -20.13 3.03 -30.02
N VAL A 124 -20.49 2.61 -31.24
CA VAL A 124 -21.06 1.28 -31.49
C VAL A 124 -20.11 0.16 -31.05
N ARG A 125 -18.80 0.26 -31.36
CA ARG A 125 -17.80 -0.73 -30.92
C ARG A 125 -17.69 -0.82 -29.39
N LYS A 126 -17.80 0.31 -28.68
CA LYS A 126 -17.73 0.34 -27.21
C LYS A 126 -19.00 -0.14 -26.52
N LEU A 127 -20.15 0.04 -27.16
CA LEU A 127 -21.46 -0.36 -26.66
C LEU A 127 -21.92 -1.72 -27.22
N GLU A 128 -21.08 -2.39 -27.99
CA GLU A 128 -21.40 -3.68 -28.61
C GLU A 128 -21.85 -4.70 -27.55
N ASN A 129 -22.91 -5.44 -27.86
CA ASN A 129 -23.51 -6.47 -27.00
C ASN A 129 -24.15 -5.95 -25.71
N ARG A 130 -24.23 -4.64 -25.50
CA ARG A 130 -25.02 -4.09 -24.40
C ARG A 130 -26.50 -4.25 -24.67
N VAL A 131 -27.20 -4.59 -23.60
CA VAL A 131 -28.66 -4.62 -23.57
C VAL A 131 -29.13 -3.31 -22.96
N ILE A 132 -30.10 -2.68 -23.60
CA ILE A 132 -30.62 -1.38 -23.18
C ILE A 132 -32.15 -1.38 -23.18
N THR A 133 -32.73 -0.63 -22.26
CA THR A 133 -34.16 -0.31 -22.19
C THR A 133 -34.35 1.21 -22.23
N LYS A 134 -35.61 1.65 -22.35
CA LYS A 134 -35.92 3.08 -22.51
C LYS A 134 -35.65 3.78 -21.18
N GLU A 135 -35.07 4.99 -21.22
CA GLU A 135 -34.68 5.78 -20.04
C GLU A 135 -33.52 5.19 -19.21
N ASP A 136 -32.89 4.10 -19.66
CA ASP A 136 -31.68 3.58 -19.02
C ASP A 136 -30.53 4.58 -19.16
N ILE A 137 -29.78 4.74 -18.07
CA ILE A 137 -28.50 5.43 -18.03
C ILE A 137 -27.40 4.40 -18.27
N LEU A 138 -26.56 4.66 -19.27
CA LEU A 138 -25.40 3.85 -19.61
C LEU A 138 -24.13 4.62 -19.25
N SER A 139 -23.36 4.03 -18.34
CA SER A 139 -22.03 4.52 -18.00
C SER A 139 -20.98 3.63 -18.66
N PHE A 140 -19.97 4.25 -19.27
CA PHE A 140 -18.80 3.57 -19.78
C PHE A 140 -17.58 4.48 -19.74
N TYR A 141 -16.38 3.90 -19.84
CA TYR A 141 -15.14 4.66 -19.83
C TYR A 141 -14.59 4.80 -21.25
N SER A 142 -14.23 6.02 -21.62
CA SER A 142 -13.56 6.33 -22.88
C SER A 142 -12.48 7.38 -22.63
N TYR A 143 -11.28 7.13 -23.16
CA TYR A 143 -10.12 8.04 -23.02
C TYR A 143 -9.84 8.45 -21.57
N GLY A 144 -9.99 7.53 -20.61
CA GLY A 144 -9.78 7.81 -19.19
C GLY A 144 -10.90 8.57 -18.48
N HIS A 145 -11.95 9.00 -19.20
CA HIS A 145 -13.11 9.67 -18.62
C HIS A 145 -14.34 8.76 -18.62
N ARG A 146 -15.19 8.90 -17.61
CA ARG A 146 -16.49 8.24 -17.57
C ARG A 146 -17.48 9.07 -18.39
N VAL A 147 -18.15 8.41 -19.32
CA VAL A 147 -19.20 8.98 -20.18
C VAL A 147 -20.52 8.34 -19.79
N ASP A 148 -21.49 9.19 -19.43
CA ASP A 148 -22.86 8.78 -19.13
C ASP A 148 -23.79 9.21 -20.29
N LEU A 149 -24.53 8.24 -20.85
CA LEU A 149 -25.54 8.45 -21.89
C LEU A 149 -26.90 7.98 -21.41
N ILE A 150 -27.97 8.73 -21.71
CA ILE A 150 -29.35 8.32 -21.45
C ILE A 150 -29.99 7.83 -22.75
N VAL A 151 -30.64 6.67 -22.70
CA VAL A 151 -31.45 6.15 -23.81
C VAL A 151 -32.76 6.95 -23.90
N VAL A 152 -32.90 7.80 -24.93
CA VAL A 152 -34.12 8.59 -25.16
C VAL A 152 -35.18 7.74 -25.85
N ASP A 153 -34.80 7.12 -26.98
CA ASP A 153 -35.66 6.24 -27.75
C ASP A 153 -34.84 5.25 -28.59
N PHE A 154 -35.47 4.18 -29.09
CA PHE A 154 -34.83 3.20 -29.95
C PHE A 154 -35.81 2.45 -30.86
N THR A 155 -35.26 1.89 -31.94
CA THR A 155 -35.98 1.11 -32.96
C THR A 155 -35.34 -0.28 -33.08
N PRO A 156 -36.11 -1.38 -33.08
CA PRO A 156 -37.58 -1.49 -33.00
C PRO A 156 -38.15 -1.29 -31.58
N LYS A 157 -39.42 -0.85 -31.47
CA LYS A 157 -40.11 -0.66 -30.17
C LYS A 157 -40.44 -2.00 -29.50
N VAL A 158 -39.48 -2.53 -28.75
CA VAL A 158 -39.60 -3.73 -27.92
C VAL A 158 -39.18 -3.43 -26.47
N LYS A 159 -39.38 -4.39 -25.55
CA LYS A 159 -39.07 -4.20 -24.13
C LYS A 159 -37.58 -3.98 -23.83
N ALA A 160 -36.71 -4.60 -24.61
CA ALA A 160 -35.26 -4.48 -24.51
C ALA A 160 -34.63 -4.79 -25.86
N ILE A 161 -33.59 -4.04 -26.22
CA ILE A 161 -32.82 -4.23 -27.46
C ILE A 161 -31.36 -4.51 -27.12
N ARG A 162 -30.64 -5.11 -28.07
CA ARG A 162 -29.20 -5.36 -27.98
C ARG A 162 -28.48 -4.56 -29.06
N ILE A 163 -27.46 -3.81 -28.66
CA ILE A 163 -26.62 -3.05 -29.58
C ILE A 163 -25.70 -4.00 -30.34
N THR A 164 -25.69 -3.86 -31.66
CA THR A 164 -24.86 -4.63 -32.60
C THR A 164 -24.00 -3.67 -33.42
N LEU A 165 -22.98 -4.19 -34.12
CA LEU A 165 -22.09 -3.37 -34.97
C LEU A 165 -22.83 -2.63 -36.10
N GLU A 166 -24.01 -3.10 -36.48
CA GLU A 166 -24.87 -2.52 -37.52
C GLU A 166 -25.81 -1.42 -36.99
N THR A 167 -25.88 -1.21 -35.68
CA THR A 167 -26.82 -0.27 -35.05
C THR A 167 -26.43 1.19 -35.35
N LYS A 168 -27.38 2.00 -35.81
CA LYS A 168 -27.17 3.44 -36.02
C LYS A 168 -27.38 4.21 -34.71
N ILE A 169 -26.34 4.89 -34.23
CA ILE A 169 -26.39 5.72 -33.01
C ILE A 169 -26.55 7.20 -33.38
N ILE A 170 -27.54 7.87 -32.78
CA ILE A 170 -27.78 9.32 -32.89
C ILE A 170 -27.64 9.96 -31.50
N LEU A 171 -26.87 11.05 -31.41
CA LEU A 171 -26.74 11.85 -30.20
C LEU A 171 -27.67 13.06 -30.29
N SER A 172 -28.52 13.25 -29.28
CA SER A 172 -29.41 14.39 -29.11
C SER A 172 -28.82 15.40 -28.12
N GLU A 173 -28.93 16.69 -28.41
CA GLU A 173 -28.46 17.79 -27.56
C GLU A 173 -29.43 18.13 -26.41
N LYS A 174 -30.62 17.51 -26.38
CA LYS A 174 -31.70 17.91 -25.47
C LYS A 174 -31.72 17.11 -24.18
N THR A 175 -30.81 17.39 -23.23
CA THR A 175 -31.05 17.27 -21.75
C THR A 175 -29.81 17.73 -20.96
N HIS A 176 -29.75 19.02 -20.60
CA HIS A 176 -28.52 19.65 -20.07
C HIS A 176 -28.58 20.09 -18.59
N LYS A 177 -29.75 20.06 -17.92
CA LYS A 177 -29.89 20.63 -16.56
C LYS A 177 -29.98 19.62 -15.43
N GLU A 178 -30.68 18.50 -15.60
CA GLU A 178 -30.88 17.51 -14.51
C GLU A 178 -29.64 16.62 -14.25
N LEU A 179 -28.71 16.52 -15.21
CA LEU A 179 -27.54 15.65 -15.11
C LEU A 179 -26.31 16.31 -14.44
N LYS A 180 -26.15 17.63 -14.57
CA LYS A 180 -24.97 18.39 -14.08
C LYS A 180 -24.86 18.38 -12.55
N ASP A 181 -25.98 18.41 -11.83
CA ASP A 181 -25.97 18.37 -10.36
C ASP A 181 -25.69 16.98 -9.81
N VAL A 182 -26.08 15.94 -10.55
CA VAL A 182 -25.89 14.56 -10.10
C VAL A 182 -24.44 14.10 -10.37
N GLU A 183 -23.68 14.72 -11.28
CA GLU A 183 -22.33 14.28 -11.70
C GLU A 183 -21.17 14.65 -10.77
N LYS A 184 -21.23 15.80 -10.09
CA LYS A 184 -20.06 16.36 -9.39
C LYS A 184 -19.57 15.56 -8.17
N SER A 185 -20.28 14.50 -7.75
CA SER A 185 -19.90 13.69 -6.59
C SER A 185 -20.16 12.18 -6.71
N ARG A 186 -19.97 11.58 -7.90
CA ARG A 186 -20.25 10.15 -8.11
C ARG A 186 -19.01 9.27 -7.93
N ILE A 187 -18.63 9.01 -6.69
CA ILE A 187 -17.66 7.95 -6.37
C ILE A 187 -18.46 6.80 -5.74
N THR A 188 -18.31 5.59 -6.26
CA THR A 188 -18.95 4.37 -5.72
C THR A 188 -17.93 3.48 -5.03
N TYR A 189 -18.37 2.47 -4.27
CA TYR A 189 -17.43 1.51 -3.68
C TYR A 189 -16.64 0.75 -4.76
N GLU A 190 -17.19 0.58 -5.96
CA GLU A 190 -16.50 0.00 -7.11
C GLU A 190 -15.30 0.83 -7.57
N ASP A 191 -15.30 2.14 -7.33
CA ASP A 191 -14.19 3.04 -7.68
C ASP A 191 -13.07 3.07 -6.61
N ILE A 192 -13.19 2.28 -5.54
CA ILE A 192 -12.20 2.17 -4.46
C ILE A 192 -11.59 0.78 -4.44
N GLY A 193 -10.28 0.64 -4.67
CA GLY A 193 -9.58 -0.64 -4.65
C GLY A 193 -8.86 -0.92 -3.32
N GLY A 194 -8.72 -2.20 -2.96
CA GLY A 194 -7.85 -2.64 -1.86
C GLY A 194 -8.33 -2.35 -0.44
N LEU A 195 -9.57 -1.92 -0.26
CA LEU A 195 -10.15 -1.55 1.04
C LEU A 195 -11.40 -2.37 1.41
N GLU A 196 -11.58 -3.58 0.88
CA GLU A 196 -12.81 -4.37 1.08
C GLU A 196 -13.17 -4.57 2.56
N GLY A 197 -12.20 -4.95 3.41
CA GLY A 197 -12.42 -5.14 4.84
C GLY A 197 -12.79 -3.84 5.57
N THR A 198 -12.20 -2.72 5.15
CA THR A 198 -12.49 -1.39 5.68
C THR A 198 -13.87 -0.90 5.25
N ILE A 199 -14.24 -1.13 3.98
CA ILE A 199 -15.56 -0.83 3.44
C ILE A 199 -16.62 -1.59 4.23
N GLN A 200 -16.44 -2.88 4.48
CA GLN A 200 -17.39 -3.69 5.25
C GLN A 200 -17.63 -3.11 6.65
N LYS A 201 -16.55 -2.74 7.36
CA LYS A 201 -16.63 -2.08 8.68
C LYS A 201 -17.43 -0.77 8.60
N ILE A 202 -17.18 0.06 7.59
CA ILE A 202 -17.89 1.32 7.43
C ILE A 202 -19.37 1.12 7.10
N ARG A 203 -19.70 0.12 6.26
CA ARG A 203 -21.09 -0.21 5.94
C ARG A 203 -21.87 -0.59 7.20
N GLU A 204 -21.26 -1.36 8.09
CA GLU A 204 -21.89 -1.72 9.36
C GLU A 204 -22.09 -0.52 10.31
N MET A 205 -21.14 0.43 10.30
CA MET A 205 -21.16 1.58 11.20
C MET A 205 -21.96 2.78 10.70
N ILE A 206 -22.11 2.94 9.38
CA ILE A 206 -22.70 4.13 8.76
C ILE A 206 -23.94 3.79 7.94
N GLU A 207 -23.86 2.78 7.06
CA GLU A 207 -24.97 2.42 6.16
C GLU A 207 -26.14 1.76 6.93
N LEU A 208 -25.85 0.81 7.82
CA LEU A 208 -26.87 0.12 8.59
C LEU A 208 -27.72 1.06 9.48
N PRO A 209 -27.15 2.01 10.25
CA PRO A 209 -27.94 2.96 11.02
C PRO A 209 -28.88 3.84 10.20
N ILE A 210 -28.42 4.30 9.02
CA ILE A 210 -29.19 5.21 8.17
C ILE A 210 -30.33 4.45 7.47
N ARG A 211 -30.05 3.28 6.90
CA ARG A 211 -31.03 2.52 6.10
C ARG A 211 -31.98 1.67 6.95
N HIS A 212 -31.51 1.13 8.08
CA HIS A 212 -32.28 0.24 8.95
C HIS A 212 -32.26 0.68 10.42
N PRO A 213 -32.74 1.90 10.74
CA PRO A 213 -32.74 2.41 12.12
C PRO A 213 -33.60 1.56 13.08
N GLU A 214 -34.57 0.82 12.56
CA GLU A 214 -35.43 -0.09 13.32
C GLU A 214 -34.64 -1.21 14.03
N LEU A 215 -33.56 -1.71 13.42
CA LEU A 215 -32.71 -2.75 14.00
C LEU A 215 -32.07 -2.25 15.30
N PHE A 216 -31.50 -1.04 15.26
CA PHE A 216 -30.85 -0.41 16.40
C PHE A 216 -31.85 -0.07 17.51
N LYS A 217 -33.04 0.44 17.14
CA LYS A 217 -34.12 0.73 18.09
C LYS A 217 -34.61 -0.53 18.81
N ARG A 218 -34.74 -1.66 18.09
CA ARG A 218 -35.22 -2.93 18.65
C ARG A 218 -34.19 -3.60 19.57
N ILE A 219 -32.91 -3.54 19.20
CA ILE A 219 -31.81 -4.10 20.00
C ILE A 219 -31.50 -3.20 21.21
N GLY A 220 -31.85 -1.90 21.13
CA GLY A 220 -31.61 -0.95 22.22
C GLY A 220 -30.19 -0.39 22.25
N ILE A 221 -29.44 -0.52 21.16
CA ILE A 221 -28.10 0.06 21.01
C ILE A 221 -28.16 1.41 20.28
N SER A 222 -27.29 2.34 20.67
CA SER A 222 -27.11 3.60 19.93
C SER A 222 -26.13 3.39 18.77
N PRO A 223 -26.42 3.94 17.58
CA PRO A 223 -25.44 3.98 16.50
C PRO A 223 -24.22 4.84 16.89
N PRO A 224 -23.05 4.59 16.30
CA PRO A 224 -21.85 5.39 16.57
C PRO A 224 -22.08 6.83 16.09
N LYS A 225 -21.63 7.81 16.89
CA LYS A 225 -21.75 9.23 16.53
C LYS A 225 -20.66 9.69 15.58
N GLY A 226 -19.47 9.12 15.72
CA GLY A 226 -18.32 9.49 14.92
C GLY A 226 -17.39 8.32 14.62
N VAL A 227 -16.81 8.37 13.42
CA VAL A 227 -15.82 7.41 12.93
C VAL A 227 -14.54 8.16 12.57
N LEU A 228 -13.41 7.75 13.13
CA LEU A 228 -12.10 8.33 12.85
C LEU A 228 -11.31 7.42 11.90
N LEU A 229 -11.03 7.90 10.69
CA LEU A 229 -10.19 7.26 9.69
C LEU A 229 -8.75 7.75 9.86
N HIS A 230 -7.80 6.83 10.06
CA HIS A 230 -6.38 7.17 10.16
C HIS A 230 -5.51 6.28 9.29
N GLY A 231 -4.30 6.76 8.92
CA GLY A 231 -3.39 6.04 8.03
C GLY A 231 -2.41 6.96 7.31
N PRO A 232 -1.52 6.45 6.45
CA PRO A 232 -0.68 7.29 5.60
C PRO A 232 -1.49 8.19 4.65
N PRO A 233 -0.92 9.33 4.18
CA PRO A 233 -1.54 10.14 3.14
C PRO A 233 -1.64 9.36 1.82
N GLY A 234 -2.62 9.70 0.98
CA GLY A 234 -2.78 9.07 -0.34
C GLY A 234 -3.40 7.66 -0.35
N THR A 235 -3.90 7.18 0.80
CA THR A 235 -4.61 5.90 0.94
C THR A 235 -6.11 5.97 0.58
N GLY A 236 -6.63 7.16 0.24
CA GLY A 236 -8.01 7.31 -0.24
C GLY A 236 -9.08 7.54 0.83
N LYS A 237 -8.73 8.05 2.02
CA LYS A 237 -9.70 8.32 3.11
C LYS A 237 -10.85 9.24 2.70
N THR A 238 -10.51 10.33 2.00
CA THR A 238 -11.48 11.29 1.45
C THR A 238 -12.36 10.67 0.38
N LEU A 239 -11.79 9.80 -0.48
CA LEU A 239 -12.56 9.05 -1.49
C LEU A 239 -13.55 8.08 -0.83
N LEU A 240 -13.13 7.40 0.24
CA LEU A 240 -13.96 6.47 0.99
C LEU A 240 -15.15 7.16 1.64
N ALA A 241 -14.94 8.30 2.32
CA ALA A 241 -16.03 9.06 2.91
C ALA A 241 -17.05 9.56 1.86
N ARG A 242 -16.57 10.00 0.70
CA ARG A 242 -17.44 10.41 -0.42
C ARG A 242 -18.27 9.26 -0.97
N ALA A 243 -17.67 8.07 -1.11
CA ALA A 243 -18.37 6.90 -1.61
C ALA A 243 -19.49 6.43 -0.67
N VAL A 244 -19.23 6.48 0.63
CA VAL A 244 -20.21 6.09 1.66
C VAL A 244 -21.41 7.04 1.63
N ALA A 245 -21.18 8.35 1.49
CA ALA A 245 -22.27 9.31 1.41
C ALA A 245 -23.13 9.15 0.15
N TYR A 246 -22.49 8.81 -0.97
CA TYR A 246 -23.21 8.53 -2.21
C TYR A 246 -24.09 7.27 -2.11
N GLU A 247 -23.58 6.17 -1.55
CA GLU A 247 -24.33 4.91 -1.44
C GLU A 247 -25.46 4.95 -0.39
N THR A 248 -25.32 5.82 0.61
CA THR A 248 -26.36 6.04 1.65
C THR A 248 -27.39 7.10 1.26
N ASP A 249 -27.24 7.76 0.10
CA ASP A 249 -28.04 8.93 -0.32
C ASP A 249 -28.11 10.03 0.76
N ALA A 250 -27.03 10.16 1.55
CA ALA A 250 -26.94 11.13 2.63
C ALA A 250 -26.30 12.44 2.15
N HIS A 251 -26.76 13.57 2.68
CA HIS A 251 -26.20 14.86 2.34
C HIS A 251 -24.75 14.97 2.85
N PHE A 252 -23.78 15.10 1.93
CA PHE A 252 -22.35 15.15 2.26
C PHE A 252 -21.87 16.59 2.48
N ILE A 253 -21.29 16.88 3.65
CA ILE A 253 -20.67 18.17 3.96
C ILE A 253 -19.20 17.96 4.26
N THR A 254 -18.32 18.63 3.51
CA THR A 254 -16.87 18.60 3.72
C THR A 254 -16.41 19.80 4.52
N ILE A 255 -15.47 19.55 5.43
CA ILE A 255 -14.78 20.54 6.22
C ILE A 255 -13.28 20.23 6.11
N SER A 256 -12.50 21.17 5.59
CA SER A 256 -11.04 21.06 5.57
C SER A 256 -10.45 21.86 6.75
N GLY A 257 -9.47 21.30 7.48
CA GLY A 257 -8.84 22.01 8.60
C GLY A 257 -8.34 23.44 8.31
N PRO A 258 -7.65 23.67 7.19
CA PRO A 258 -7.21 25.01 6.81
C PRO A 258 -8.36 26.00 6.53
N GLU A 259 -9.53 25.52 6.08
CA GLU A 259 -10.68 26.38 5.75
C GLU A 259 -11.35 26.99 6.98
N ILE A 260 -11.29 26.31 8.12
CA ILE A 260 -11.86 26.82 9.38
C ILE A 260 -10.92 27.82 10.04
N THR A 261 -9.60 27.63 9.91
CA THR A 261 -8.60 28.36 10.68
C THR A 261 -8.41 29.77 10.13
N SER A 262 -9.25 30.72 10.57
CA SER A 262 -9.18 32.12 10.13
C SER A 262 -8.43 32.96 11.16
N LYS A 263 -7.82 34.06 10.69
CA LYS A 263 -7.13 35.02 11.56
C LYS A 263 -8.08 35.88 12.40
N PHE A 264 -9.39 35.78 12.17
CA PHE A 264 -10.40 36.63 12.79
C PHE A 264 -11.05 35.92 13.99
N TYR A 265 -11.08 36.61 15.13
CA TYR A 265 -11.56 36.07 16.40
C TYR A 265 -13.01 35.59 16.31
N GLY A 266 -13.28 34.34 16.71
CA GLY A 266 -14.64 33.77 16.82
C GLY A 266 -15.28 33.30 15.50
N GLN A 267 -14.74 33.67 14.35
CA GLN A 267 -15.32 33.31 13.05
C GLN A 267 -15.21 31.80 12.76
N SER A 268 -14.11 31.17 13.19
CA SER A 268 -13.91 29.71 13.10
C SER A 268 -14.97 28.92 13.88
N GLU A 269 -15.36 29.40 15.06
CA GLU A 269 -16.35 28.75 15.92
C GLU A 269 -17.77 28.89 15.34
N GLU A 270 -18.10 30.09 14.84
CA GLU A 270 -19.40 30.36 14.21
C GLU A 270 -19.57 29.55 12.91
N ASN A 271 -18.50 29.44 12.10
CA ASN A 271 -18.51 28.63 10.89
C ASN A 271 -18.74 27.15 11.19
N LEU A 272 -18.06 26.60 12.21
CA LEU A 272 -18.30 25.23 12.66
C LEU A 272 -19.74 25.01 13.09
N ARG A 273 -20.32 25.94 13.87
CA ARG A 273 -21.72 25.85 14.29
C ARG A 273 -22.68 25.86 13.11
N LYS A 274 -22.50 26.80 12.17
CA LYS A 274 -23.31 26.88 10.93
C LYS A 274 -23.25 25.60 10.10
N VAL A 275 -22.11 24.92 10.08
CA VAL A 275 -21.98 23.65 9.35
C VAL A 275 -22.81 22.54 10.01
N PHE A 276 -22.72 22.40 11.34
CA PHE A 276 -23.52 21.42 12.08
C PHE A 276 -25.02 21.72 12.01
N ASP A 277 -25.42 23.00 12.08
CA ASP A 277 -26.83 23.39 11.94
C ASP A 277 -27.37 23.04 10.55
N LYS A 278 -26.61 23.31 9.48
CA LYS A 278 -26.97 22.88 8.10
C LYS A 278 -27.07 21.36 7.96
N ALA A 279 -26.23 20.61 8.67
CA ALA A 279 -26.27 19.15 8.68
C ALA A 279 -27.56 18.63 9.34
N ILE A 280 -27.99 19.29 10.43
CA ILE A 280 -29.24 18.99 11.13
C ILE A 280 -30.47 19.30 10.25
N GLU A 281 -30.45 20.42 9.53
CA GLU A 281 -31.55 20.80 8.62
C GLU A 281 -31.71 19.87 7.42
N ARG A 282 -30.62 19.23 6.97
CA ARG A 282 -30.56 18.35 5.78
C ARG A 282 -30.39 16.87 6.11
N ALA A 283 -30.78 16.45 7.31
CA ALA A 283 -30.69 15.06 7.73
C ALA A 283 -31.51 14.12 6.80
N PRO A 284 -31.00 12.91 6.45
CA PRO A 284 -29.75 12.31 6.90
C PRO A 284 -28.50 12.93 6.26
N SER A 285 -27.46 13.18 7.05
CA SER A 285 -26.26 13.88 6.60
C SER A 285 -24.96 13.31 7.17
N ILE A 286 -23.88 13.43 6.39
CA ILE A 286 -22.53 13.01 6.78
C ILE A 286 -21.63 14.24 6.78
N ILE A 287 -21.03 14.53 7.94
CA ILE A 287 -20.03 15.59 8.10
C ILE A 287 -18.66 14.95 7.99
N PHE A 288 -17.90 15.29 6.95
CA PHE A 288 -16.53 14.84 6.76
C PHE A 288 -15.55 15.93 7.15
N ILE A 289 -14.68 15.65 8.12
CA ILE A 289 -13.63 16.55 8.60
C ILE A 289 -12.29 15.99 8.17
N ASP A 290 -11.64 16.63 7.19
CA ASP A 290 -10.30 16.26 6.74
C ASP A 290 -9.23 17.00 7.54
N GLU A 291 -8.04 16.40 7.63
CA GLU A 291 -6.89 16.92 8.40
C GLU A 291 -7.28 17.29 9.84
N MET A 292 -7.90 16.34 10.55
CA MET A 292 -8.38 16.55 11.92
C MET A 292 -7.27 16.96 12.90
N ASP A 293 -6.01 16.58 12.62
CA ASP A 293 -4.83 16.99 13.37
C ASP A 293 -4.52 18.49 13.27
N SER A 294 -5.00 19.17 12.23
CA SER A 294 -4.90 20.64 12.08
C SER A 294 -5.94 21.38 12.93
N ILE A 295 -7.15 20.83 13.06
CA ILE A 295 -8.26 21.46 13.82
C ILE A 295 -8.17 21.12 15.31
N ALA A 296 -7.77 19.87 15.62
CA ALA A 296 -7.77 19.36 16.97
C ALA A 296 -6.46 18.73 17.45
N PRO A 297 -5.35 19.51 17.43
CA PRO A 297 -4.09 19.08 18.02
C PRO A 297 -4.18 18.87 19.54
N LYS A 298 -3.24 18.08 20.09
CA LYS A 298 -3.11 17.84 21.53
C LYS A 298 -2.89 19.13 22.30
N ARG A 299 -3.67 19.36 23.37
CA ARG A 299 -3.66 20.59 24.19
C ARG A 299 -2.28 21.02 24.71
N GLY A 300 -1.38 20.07 24.94
CA GLY A 300 -0.02 20.32 25.42
C GLY A 300 0.95 20.84 24.35
N GLU A 301 0.69 20.57 23.07
CA GLU A 301 1.52 21.00 21.93
C GLU A 301 1.03 22.35 21.35
N VAL A 302 -0.18 22.79 21.71
CA VAL A 302 -0.81 24.01 21.18
C VAL A 302 -0.33 25.26 21.91
N VAL A 303 0.30 26.17 21.15
CA VAL A 303 0.73 27.50 21.62
C VAL A 303 -0.40 28.54 21.51
N GLY A 304 -1.34 28.38 20.57
CA GLY A 304 -2.40 29.36 20.29
C GLY A 304 -3.72 29.16 21.06
N GLU A 305 -4.29 30.23 21.63
CA GLU A 305 -5.61 30.18 22.30
C GLU A 305 -6.80 29.93 21.36
N VAL A 306 -6.67 30.30 20.08
CA VAL A 306 -7.74 30.15 19.08
C VAL A 306 -8.00 28.67 18.78
N GLU A 307 -6.93 27.88 18.57
CA GLU A 307 -7.02 26.44 18.31
C GLU A 307 -7.68 25.70 19.48
N ARG A 308 -7.28 26.01 20.74
CA ARG A 308 -7.89 25.40 21.93
C ARG A 308 -9.40 25.63 22.01
N ARG A 309 -9.87 26.81 21.59
CA ARG A 309 -11.30 27.13 21.57
C ARG A 309 -12.05 26.41 20.46
N VAL A 310 -11.45 26.30 19.28
CA VAL A 310 -12.01 25.50 18.17
C VAL A 310 -12.20 24.03 18.59
N VAL A 311 -11.22 23.45 19.28
CA VAL A 311 -11.34 22.09 19.85
C VAL A 311 -12.48 21.99 20.87
N ALA A 312 -12.55 22.93 21.81
CA ALA A 312 -13.62 22.96 22.81
C ALA A 312 -15.01 23.07 22.15
N GLN A 313 -15.14 23.88 21.10
CA GLN A 313 -16.38 24.04 20.36
C GLN A 313 -16.76 22.76 19.60
N LEU A 314 -15.80 22.09 18.94
CA LEU A 314 -16.05 20.81 18.27
C LEU A 314 -16.51 19.73 19.26
N LEU A 315 -15.89 19.65 20.44
CA LEU A 315 -16.30 18.75 21.52
C LEU A 315 -17.75 19.02 21.95
N ALA A 316 -18.11 20.29 22.14
CA ALA A 316 -19.46 20.67 22.52
C ALA A 316 -20.50 20.32 21.44
N LEU A 317 -20.16 20.49 20.16
CA LEU A 317 -21.03 20.12 19.04
C LEU A 317 -21.26 18.60 18.97
N MET A 318 -20.21 17.79 19.12
CA MET A 318 -20.31 16.32 19.14
C MET A 318 -21.16 15.79 20.30
N ASP A 319 -20.98 16.36 21.50
CA ASP A 319 -21.77 16.01 22.68
C ASP A 319 -23.25 16.44 22.51
N GLY A 320 -23.46 17.57 21.84
CA GLY A 320 -24.77 18.18 21.56
C GLY A 320 -25.62 17.48 20.49
N LEU A 321 -25.06 16.53 19.72
CA LEU A 321 -25.80 15.73 18.75
C LEU A 321 -26.81 14.81 19.46
N LYS A 322 -28.07 15.28 19.53
CA LYS A 322 -29.21 14.57 20.16
C LYS A 322 -30.04 13.73 19.19
N GLN A 323 -29.98 14.01 17.88
CA GLN A 323 -30.67 13.22 16.84
C GLN A 323 -29.96 11.87 16.69
N ARG A 324 -30.64 10.79 17.08
CA ARG A 324 -30.06 9.44 17.13
C ARG A 324 -29.95 8.86 15.72
N GLY A 325 -28.75 8.89 15.13
CA GLY A 325 -28.39 8.11 13.95
C GLY A 325 -28.63 8.74 12.59
N GLU A 326 -29.13 9.98 12.53
CA GLU A 326 -29.36 10.69 11.26
C GLU A 326 -28.15 11.54 10.82
N ILE A 327 -27.25 11.85 11.75
CA ILE A 327 -26.04 12.63 11.49
C ILE A 327 -24.84 11.83 11.97
N ILE A 328 -23.89 11.61 11.08
CA ILE A 328 -22.66 10.87 11.36
C ILE A 328 -21.46 11.75 11.02
N VAL A 329 -20.49 11.82 11.93
CA VAL A 329 -19.26 12.60 11.73
C VAL A 329 -18.10 11.68 11.39
N ILE A 330 -17.49 11.86 10.22
CA ILE A 330 -16.31 11.12 9.79
C ILE A 330 -15.11 12.06 9.88
N GLY A 331 -14.13 11.72 10.72
CA GLY A 331 -12.87 12.44 10.81
C GLY A 331 -11.77 11.70 10.04
N ALA A 332 -10.89 12.42 9.33
CA ALA A 332 -9.71 11.84 8.70
C ALA A 332 -8.43 12.50 9.22
N THR A 333 -7.42 11.71 9.57
CA THR A 333 -6.10 12.22 10.00
C THR A 333 -4.98 11.33 9.52
N ASN A 334 -3.79 11.89 9.30
CA ASN A 334 -2.58 11.11 9.08
C ASN A 334 -1.89 10.72 10.39
N ARG A 335 -2.17 11.45 11.47
CA ARG A 335 -1.49 11.34 12.77
C ARG A 335 -2.49 11.20 13.90
N VAL A 336 -2.99 9.98 14.13
CA VAL A 336 -3.94 9.69 15.23
C VAL A 336 -3.42 10.12 16.61
N ASN A 337 -2.10 10.09 16.82
CA ASN A 337 -1.46 10.48 18.07
C ASN A 337 -1.37 12.01 18.27
N ALA A 338 -1.58 12.80 17.22
CA ALA A 338 -1.58 14.26 17.28
C ALA A 338 -2.93 14.83 17.71
N ILE A 339 -4.01 14.04 17.63
CA ILE A 339 -5.37 14.47 18.01
C ILE A 339 -5.55 14.49 19.53
N ASP A 340 -6.35 15.44 20.02
CA ASP A 340 -6.82 15.49 21.42
C ASP A 340 -7.52 14.18 21.83
N GLU A 341 -7.03 13.53 22.89
CA GLU A 341 -7.57 12.28 23.43
C GLU A 341 -9.03 12.40 23.86
N ALA A 342 -9.51 13.60 24.18
CA ALA A 342 -10.91 13.85 24.49
C ALA A 342 -11.85 13.53 23.31
N LEU A 343 -11.41 13.74 22.07
CA LEU A 343 -12.20 13.43 20.87
C LEU A 343 -12.34 11.92 20.63
N ARG A 344 -11.34 11.14 21.06
CA ARG A 344 -11.27 9.68 20.89
C ARG A 344 -12.06 8.90 21.96
N ARG A 345 -12.76 9.59 22.87
CA ARG A 345 -13.55 8.94 23.93
C ARG A 345 -14.92 8.50 23.40
N PRO A 346 -15.49 7.42 23.96
CA PRO A 346 -16.86 7.00 23.66
C PRO A 346 -17.88 8.13 23.88
N GLY A 347 -18.83 8.25 22.96
CA GLY A 347 -19.78 9.36 22.80
C GLY A 347 -19.40 10.39 21.73
N ARG A 348 -18.23 10.26 21.08
CA ARG A 348 -17.67 11.19 20.09
C ARG A 348 -17.13 10.40 18.88
N PHE A 349 -15.81 10.24 18.74
CA PHE A 349 -15.24 9.27 17.80
C PHE A 349 -15.14 7.91 18.50
N ASP A 350 -16.25 7.17 18.41
CA ASP A 350 -16.42 5.88 19.09
C ASP A 350 -15.61 4.76 18.44
N ARG A 351 -15.23 4.98 17.17
CA ARG A 351 -14.65 3.97 16.31
C ARG A 351 -13.46 4.56 15.57
N GLU A 352 -12.34 3.86 15.63
CA GLU A 352 -11.14 4.16 14.88
C GLU A 352 -10.95 3.07 13.82
N ILE A 353 -10.72 3.51 12.59
CA ILE A 353 -10.48 2.62 11.46
C ILE A 353 -9.12 2.99 10.87
N GLU A 354 -8.20 2.04 10.94
CA GLU A 354 -6.92 2.13 10.27
C GLU A 354 -7.08 1.80 8.78
N ILE A 355 -6.60 2.70 7.93
CA ILE A 355 -6.49 2.56 6.49
C ILE A 355 -5.00 2.44 6.18
N GLY A 356 -4.53 1.20 6.11
CA GLY A 356 -3.14 0.86 5.85
C GLY A 356 -2.74 1.01 4.37
N VAL A 357 -1.48 0.68 4.10
CA VAL A 357 -0.98 0.54 2.71
C VAL A 357 -1.63 -0.70 2.09
N PRO A 358 -2.10 -0.65 0.83
CA PRO A 358 -2.74 -1.79 0.18
C PRO A 358 -1.75 -2.94 -0.04
N ASP A 359 -2.26 -4.16 0.10
CA ASP A 359 -1.57 -5.40 -0.21
C ASP A 359 -1.44 -5.63 -1.73
N MET A 360 -0.83 -6.73 -2.15
CA MET A 360 -0.61 -7.00 -3.59
C MET A 360 -1.93 -7.07 -4.37
N GLU A 361 -2.96 -7.71 -3.80
CA GLU A 361 -4.28 -7.80 -4.44
C GLU A 361 -4.97 -6.43 -4.51
N GLY A 362 -4.94 -5.67 -3.42
CA GLY A 362 -5.47 -4.31 -3.39
C GLY A 362 -4.77 -3.36 -4.35
N ARG A 363 -3.43 -3.45 -4.49
CA ARG A 363 -2.69 -2.68 -5.50
C ARG A 363 -3.08 -3.07 -6.91
N TYR A 364 -3.32 -4.35 -7.17
CA TYR A 364 -3.84 -4.82 -8.45
C TYR A 364 -5.23 -4.25 -8.76
N GLU A 365 -6.13 -4.18 -7.76
CA GLU A 365 -7.44 -3.54 -7.92
C GLU A 365 -7.34 -2.05 -8.19
N ILE A 366 -6.48 -1.35 -7.47
CA ILE A 366 -6.23 0.09 -7.66
C ILE A 366 -5.68 0.33 -9.08
N LEU A 367 -4.74 -0.51 -9.54
CA LEU A 367 -4.24 -0.47 -10.92
C LEU A 367 -5.37 -0.69 -11.93
N LEU A 368 -6.26 -1.65 -11.70
CA LEU A 368 -7.42 -1.88 -12.58
C LEU A 368 -8.36 -0.67 -12.66
N ILE A 369 -8.52 0.06 -11.55
CA ILE A 369 -9.37 1.26 -11.50
C ILE A 369 -8.70 2.42 -12.24
N HIS A 370 -7.42 2.70 -11.99
CA HIS A 370 -6.75 3.84 -12.64
C HIS A 370 -6.41 3.59 -14.10
N THR A 371 -6.21 2.33 -14.51
CA THR A 371 -6.02 1.97 -15.93
C THR A 371 -7.34 1.78 -16.69
N ARG A 372 -8.47 1.97 -16.01
CA ARG A 372 -9.80 1.83 -16.61
C ARG A 372 -10.02 2.88 -17.68
N GLY A 373 -10.27 2.43 -18.91
CA GLY A 373 -10.47 3.32 -20.05
C GLY A 373 -9.17 3.83 -20.70
N MET A 374 -8.00 3.44 -20.18
CA MET A 374 -6.72 3.63 -20.88
C MET A 374 -6.57 2.58 -21.99
N PRO A 375 -6.00 2.95 -23.16
CA PRO A 375 -5.72 2.01 -24.24
C PRO A 375 -4.47 1.18 -23.91
N LEU A 376 -4.61 0.15 -23.08
CA LEU A 376 -3.52 -0.77 -22.79
C LEU A 376 -3.27 -1.73 -23.96
N GLN A 377 -2.00 -2.06 -24.21
CA GLN A 377 -1.63 -3.16 -25.10
C GLN A 377 -1.86 -4.52 -24.40
N ASP A 378 -2.15 -5.58 -25.17
CA ASP A 378 -2.47 -6.91 -24.63
C ASP A 378 -1.33 -7.55 -23.81
N ASN A 379 -0.10 -7.07 -23.98
CA ASN A 379 1.09 -7.53 -23.26
C ASN A 379 1.25 -6.91 -21.85
N VAL A 380 0.40 -5.95 -21.46
CA VAL A 380 0.53 -5.27 -20.16
C VAL A 380 0.00 -6.17 -19.05
N ASN A 381 0.90 -6.69 -18.23
CA ASN A 381 0.55 -7.50 -17.06
C ASN A 381 0.49 -6.67 -15.77
N LEU A 382 -0.71 -6.17 -15.45
CA LEU A 382 -0.94 -5.39 -14.23
C LEU A 382 -0.61 -6.16 -12.94
N LYS A 383 -0.70 -7.50 -12.93
CA LYS A 383 -0.32 -8.29 -11.74
C LYS A 383 1.17 -8.26 -11.49
N GLU A 384 1.99 -8.21 -12.54
CA GLU A 384 3.44 -8.08 -12.39
C GLU A 384 3.81 -6.70 -11.85
N ILE A 385 3.14 -5.65 -12.32
CA ILE A 385 3.32 -4.29 -11.81
C ILE A 385 2.93 -4.23 -10.32
N ALA A 386 1.80 -4.83 -9.93
CA ALA A 386 1.37 -4.89 -8.52
C ALA A 386 2.39 -5.59 -7.59
N LYS A 387 3.11 -6.59 -8.13
CA LYS A 387 4.24 -7.22 -7.41
C LYS A 387 5.43 -6.28 -7.28
N LYS A 388 5.71 -5.41 -8.26
CA LYS A 388 6.86 -4.49 -8.20
C LYS A 388 6.57 -3.20 -7.41
N THR A 389 5.30 -2.87 -7.13
CA THR A 389 4.88 -1.65 -6.42
C THR A 389 4.75 -1.82 -4.90
N HIS A 390 5.73 -2.45 -4.24
CA HIS A 390 5.70 -2.60 -2.78
C HIS A 390 5.71 -1.24 -2.07
N GLY A 391 4.84 -1.07 -1.08
CA GLY A 391 4.73 0.19 -0.34
C GLY A 391 3.99 1.33 -1.07
N PHE A 392 3.55 1.15 -2.32
CA PHE A 392 2.79 2.17 -3.04
C PHE A 392 1.38 2.31 -2.45
N VAL A 393 0.94 3.55 -2.21
CA VAL A 393 -0.45 3.86 -1.85
C VAL A 393 -1.29 4.16 -3.10
N GLY A 394 -2.60 4.34 -2.94
CA GLY A 394 -3.52 4.63 -4.04
C GLY A 394 -3.07 5.83 -4.91
N ALA A 395 -2.65 6.92 -4.27
CA ALA A 395 -2.14 8.11 -4.96
C ALA A 395 -0.84 7.85 -5.75
N ASP A 396 0.04 6.96 -5.26
CA ASP A 396 1.28 6.61 -5.97
C ASP A 396 0.97 5.78 -7.21
N ILE A 397 0.02 4.84 -7.09
CA ILE A 397 -0.43 4.01 -8.22
C ILE A 397 -1.18 4.85 -9.25
N GLU A 398 -1.99 5.81 -8.82
CA GLU A 398 -2.60 6.80 -9.71
C GLU A 398 -1.51 7.58 -10.47
N SER A 399 -0.49 8.04 -9.76
CA SER A 399 0.65 8.75 -10.35
C SER A 399 1.43 7.85 -11.32
N LEU A 400 1.59 6.56 -11.01
CA LEU A 400 2.22 5.57 -11.87
C LEU A 400 1.46 5.39 -13.18
N ALA A 401 0.14 5.25 -13.10
CA ALA A 401 -0.70 5.14 -14.29
C ALA A 401 -0.66 6.42 -15.14
N LYS A 402 -0.66 7.60 -14.49
CA LYS A 402 -0.54 8.89 -15.18
C LYS A 402 0.82 9.06 -15.85
N GLU A 403 1.92 8.76 -15.18
CA GLU A 403 3.25 8.89 -15.76
C GLU A 403 3.46 7.89 -16.91
N ALA A 404 2.97 6.65 -16.78
CA ALA A 404 2.98 5.69 -17.89
C ALA A 404 2.21 6.21 -19.11
N ALA A 405 1.06 6.87 -18.91
CA ALA A 405 0.31 7.51 -19.98
C ALA A 405 1.07 8.72 -20.57
N MET A 406 1.70 9.54 -19.74
CA MET A 406 2.51 10.69 -20.18
C MET A 406 3.72 10.25 -21.00
N LEU A 407 4.38 9.15 -20.63
CA LEU A 407 5.48 8.56 -21.40
C LEU A 407 4.99 8.07 -22.77
N ALA A 408 3.83 7.41 -22.82
CA ALA A 408 3.22 7.01 -24.09
C ALA A 408 2.87 8.21 -24.99
N ILE A 409 2.42 9.32 -24.39
CA ILE A 409 2.17 10.58 -25.12
C ILE A 409 3.49 11.17 -25.62
N ARG A 410 4.55 11.20 -24.78
CA ARG A 410 5.89 11.71 -25.16
C ARG A 410 6.49 10.98 -26.36
N ASP A 411 6.25 9.68 -26.50
CA ASP A 411 6.69 8.91 -27.67
C ASP A 411 6.05 9.40 -28.98
N ILE A 412 4.84 9.99 -28.90
CA ILE A 412 4.03 10.40 -30.06
C ILE A 412 4.15 11.91 -30.34
N ILE A 413 4.47 12.74 -29.33
CA ILE A 413 4.66 14.20 -29.50
C ILE A 413 5.56 14.56 -30.71
N PRO A 414 6.71 13.91 -30.97
CA PRO A 414 7.55 14.24 -32.12
C PRO A 414 6.88 14.03 -33.48
N GLN A 415 5.79 13.27 -33.55
CA GLN A 415 5.06 12.92 -34.77
C GLN A 415 3.80 13.78 -34.97
N ILE A 416 3.45 14.63 -34.01
CA ILE A 416 2.25 15.46 -34.01
C ILE A 416 2.64 16.94 -34.17
N ASP A 417 1.97 17.63 -35.07
CA ASP A 417 1.94 19.09 -35.06
C ASP A 417 0.89 19.58 -34.04
N LEU A 418 1.34 20.22 -32.96
CA LEU A 418 0.49 20.68 -31.87
C LEU A 418 -0.42 21.86 -32.26
N GLU A 419 -0.16 22.51 -33.39
CA GLU A 419 -0.95 23.64 -33.88
C GLU A 419 -2.22 23.19 -34.63
N GLN A 420 -2.33 21.90 -34.99
CA GLN A 420 -3.46 21.33 -35.72
C GLN A 420 -4.24 20.29 -34.90
N PRO A 421 -5.55 20.10 -35.17
CA PRO A 421 -6.31 19.01 -34.55
C PRO A 421 -5.68 17.65 -34.91
N ILE A 422 -5.38 16.86 -33.88
CA ILE A 422 -4.67 15.58 -34.01
C ILE A 422 -5.48 14.61 -34.89
N PRO A 423 -4.86 14.01 -35.93
CA PRO A 423 -5.51 13.00 -36.76
C PRO A 423 -6.04 11.81 -35.93
N LEU A 424 -7.25 11.34 -36.27
CA LEU A 424 -7.91 10.20 -35.60
C LEU A 424 -7.08 8.90 -35.68
N ASP A 425 -6.27 8.72 -36.71
CA ASP A 425 -5.42 7.55 -36.89
C ASP A 425 -4.31 7.48 -35.83
N ILE A 426 -3.72 8.63 -35.50
CA ILE A 426 -2.71 8.75 -34.45
C ILE A 426 -3.35 8.47 -33.08
N LEU A 427 -4.53 9.03 -32.82
CA LEU A 427 -5.29 8.80 -31.59
C LEU A 427 -5.67 7.32 -31.39
N ASN A 428 -6.00 6.61 -32.47
CA ASN A 428 -6.31 5.17 -32.42
C ASN A 428 -5.06 4.30 -32.27
N SER A 429 -3.90 4.78 -32.72
CA SER A 429 -2.61 4.09 -32.57
C SER A 429 -2.01 4.20 -31.17
N LEU A 430 -2.42 5.22 -30.40
CA LEU A 430 -1.93 5.48 -29.05
C LEU A 430 -2.29 4.32 -28.11
N LYS A 431 -1.27 3.56 -27.72
CA LYS A 431 -1.39 2.45 -26.78
C LYS A 431 -0.29 2.53 -25.72
N ILE A 432 -0.66 2.21 -24.48
CA ILE A 432 0.28 2.14 -23.37
C ILE A 432 0.83 0.72 -23.31
N GLU A 433 2.14 0.60 -23.50
CA GLU A 433 2.89 -0.64 -23.43
C GLU A 433 3.52 -0.87 -22.04
N MET A 434 3.98 -2.10 -21.77
CA MET A 434 4.64 -2.47 -20.52
C MET A 434 5.92 -1.65 -20.26
N LYS A 435 6.65 -1.27 -21.32
CA LYS A 435 7.87 -0.44 -21.19
C LYS A 435 7.59 0.90 -20.49
N HIS A 436 6.42 1.51 -20.72
CA HIS A 436 6.07 2.79 -20.10
C HIS A 436 5.85 2.64 -18.60
N PHE A 437 5.21 1.55 -18.16
CA PHE A 437 5.04 1.27 -16.73
C PHE A 437 6.36 0.98 -16.04
N LEU A 438 7.26 0.22 -16.67
CA LEU A 438 8.59 -0.05 -16.11
C LEU A 438 9.43 1.22 -15.99
N SER A 439 9.40 2.10 -17.00
CA SER A 439 10.06 3.41 -16.92
C SER A 439 9.45 4.31 -15.85
N ALA A 440 8.13 4.32 -15.73
CA ALA A 440 7.44 5.11 -14.71
C ALA A 440 7.75 4.66 -13.28
N LEU A 441 7.95 3.35 -13.05
CA LEU A 441 8.37 2.82 -11.74
C LEU A 441 9.70 3.42 -11.26
N ASN A 442 10.63 3.69 -12.18
CA ASN A 442 11.93 4.28 -11.83
C ASN A 442 11.85 5.77 -11.49
N MET A 443 10.75 6.45 -11.81
CA MET A 443 10.58 7.90 -11.60
C MET A 443 9.74 8.23 -10.35
N ILE A 444 8.99 7.26 -9.82
CA ILE A 444 8.03 7.50 -8.74
C ILE A 444 8.53 6.87 -7.46
N GLU A 445 8.77 7.72 -6.47
CA GLU A 445 9.05 7.29 -5.11
C GLU A 445 7.74 7.08 -4.32
N PRO A 446 7.61 5.99 -3.54
CA PRO A 446 6.35 5.68 -2.85
C PRO A 446 6.12 6.60 -1.65
N SER A 447 4.92 7.16 -1.54
CA SER A 447 4.59 8.15 -0.50
C SER A 447 4.59 7.56 0.90
N ALA A 448 4.20 6.30 1.08
CA ALA A 448 4.31 5.62 2.39
C ALA A 448 5.77 5.38 2.79
N LEU A 449 6.66 5.22 1.81
CA LEU A 449 8.10 5.06 2.03
C LEU A 449 8.81 6.38 2.27
N ARG A 450 8.25 7.55 1.88
CA ARG A 450 8.85 8.86 2.22
C ARG A 450 8.92 9.14 3.72
N GLU A 451 8.11 8.48 4.55
CA GLU A 451 8.18 8.58 6.02
C GLU A 451 9.15 7.57 6.67
N VAL A 452 9.66 6.60 5.91
CA VAL A 452 10.46 5.48 6.43
C VAL A 452 11.72 5.36 5.57
N LEU A 453 12.89 5.58 6.15
CA LEU A 453 14.18 5.30 5.50
C LEU A 453 14.32 3.78 5.29
N ILE A 454 13.58 3.22 4.33
CA ILE A 454 13.72 1.85 3.87
C ILE A 454 14.75 1.91 2.77
N THR A 455 15.96 1.55 3.12
CA THR A 455 17.01 1.31 2.14
C THR A 455 16.84 -0.11 1.63
N GLN A 456 16.59 -0.31 0.33
CA GLN A 456 16.87 -1.62 -0.26
C GLN A 456 18.40 -1.77 -0.32
N PRO A 457 18.98 -2.70 0.45
CA PRO A 457 20.40 -2.96 0.35
C PRO A 457 20.76 -3.45 -1.05
N SER A 458 21.94 -3.08 -1.53
CA SER A 458 22.46 -3.49 -2.85
C SER A 458 23.37 -4.72 -2.78
N GLU A 459 23.76 -5.08 -1.57
CA GLU A 459 24.68 -6.16 -1.26
C GLU A 459 24.02 -7.53 -1.49
N THR A 460 24.77 -8.48 -2.05
CA THR A 460 24.29 -9.85 -2.35
C THR A 460 25.13 -10.91 -1.63
N TRP A 461 24.72 -12.18 -1.66
CA TRP A 461 25.53 -13.28 -1.15
C TRP A 461 26.90 -13.38 -1.83
N ALA A 462 27.03 -12.93 -3.07
CA ALA A 462 28.30 -12.92 -3.80
C ALA A 462 29.31 -11.90 -3.24
N ASP A 463 28.85 -10.95 -2.42
CA ASP A 463 29.70 -9.94 -1.78
C ASP A 463 30.19 -10.38 -0.39
N ILE A 464 29.82 -11.59 0.06
CA ILE A 464 30.18 -12.16 1.36
C ILE A 464 31.06 -13.40 1.17
N GLY A 465 32.21 -13.45 1.85
CA GLY A 465 33.13 -14.58 1.77
C GLY A 465 33.22 -15.35 3.08
N GLY A 466 33.03 -16.68 3.01
CA GLY A 466 33.40 -17.61 4.08
C GLY A 466 32.46 -17.69 5.29
N LEU A 467 31.20 -17.28 5.12
CA LEU A 467 30.14 -17.35 6.13
C LEU A 467 29.04 -18.34 5.73
N GLU A 468 29.35 -19.37 4.94
CA GLU A 468 28.37 -20.27 4.35
C GLU A 468 27.46 -20.93 5.39
N ASP A 469 28.00 -21.36 6.53
CA ASP A 469 27.22 -21.95 7.62
C ASP A 469 26.24 -20.96 8.25
N VAL A 470 26.66 -19.70 8.41
CA VAL A 470 25.82 -18.62 8.96
C VAL A 470 24.72 -18.25 7.97
N ILE A 471 25.06 -18.18 6.67
CA ILE A 471 24.10 -17.94 5.60
C ILE A 471 23.02 -19.01 5.62
N LEU A 472 23.41 -20.29 5.65
CA LEU A 472 22.45 -21.40 5.70
C LEU A 472 21.50 -21.28 6.89
N GLN A 473 22.01 -20.99 8.10
CA GLN A 473 21.16 -20.80 9.28
C GLN A 473 20.19 -19.62 9.12
N LEU A 474 20.59 -18.53 8.49
CA LEU A 474 19.70 -17.40 8.22
C LEU A 474 18.64 -17.75 7.17
N GLN A 475 18.99 -18.52 6.14
CA GLN A 475 18.05 -18.99 5.13
C GLN A 475 16.99 -19.91 5.74
N GLU A 476 17.40 -20.84 6.60
CA GLU A 476 16.50 -21.75 7.33
C GLU A 476 15.47 -20.99 8.17
N VAL A 477 15.92 -19.90 8.80
CA VAL A 477 15.12 -19.16 9.77
C VAL A 477 14.24 -18.08 9.13
N ILE A 478 14.68 -17.49 8.01
CA ILE A 478 14.03 -16.31 7.42
C ILE A 478 13.49 -16.62 6.03
N GLU A 479 14.31 -17.20 5.15
CA GLU A 479 13.95 -17.43 3.76
C GLU A 479 12.92 -18.58 3.60
N TRP A 480 13.11 -19.68 4.34
CA TRP A 480 12.24 -20.86 4.21
C TRP A 480 10.82 -20.65 4.73
N PRO A 481 10.57 -19.96 5.87
CA PRO A 481 9.21 -19.61 6.28
C PRO A 481 8.47 -18.76 5.24
N LEU A 482 9.17 -17.83 4.60
CA LEU A 482 8.60 -16.97 3.56
C LEU A 482 8.32 -17.73 2.26
N LYS A 483 9.23 -18.63 1.84
CA LYS A 483 9.08 -19.41 0.60
C LYS A 483 8.13 -20.60 0.73
N PHE A 484 8.08 -21.24 1.90
CA PHE A 484 7.33 -22.49 2.12
C PHE A 484 6.34 -22.43 3.30
N PRO A 485 5.45 -21.42 3.38
CA PRO A 485 4.58 -21.23 4.54
C PRO A 485 3.68 -22.44 4.85
N LYS A 486 3.21 -23.14 3.81
CA LYS A 486 2.37 -24.34 3.96
C LYS A 486 3.06 -25.49 4.68
N LEU A 487 4.38 -25.65 4.52
CA LEU A 487 5.13 -26.70 5.21
C LEU A 487 5.21 -26.40 6.71
N PHE A 488 5.48 -25.15 7.08
CA PHE A 488 5.54 -24.72 8.48
C PHE A 488 4.18 -24.85 9.17
N THR A 489 3.08 -24.44 8.51
CA THR A 489 1.72 -24.62 9.05
C THR A 489 1.35 -26.10 9.22
N HIS A 490 1.76 -26.97 8.29
CA HIS A 490 1.47 -28.40 8.39
C HIS A 490 2.27 -29.08 9.52
N LEU A 491 3.50 -28.63 9.75
CA LEU A 491 4.40 -29.20 10.76
C LEU A 491 4.28 -28.53 12.14
N ASP A 492 3.38 -27.56 12.30
CA ASP A 492 3.14 -26.83 13.55
C ASP A 492 4.43 -26.21 14.12
N SER A 493 5.21 -25.58 13.23
CA SER A 493 6.46 -24.91 13.59
C SER A 493 6.33 -23.42 13.32
N ASP A 494 6.55 -22.62 14.37
CA ASP A 494 6.61 -21.16 14.24
C ASP A 494 8.04 -20.68 13.93
N PRO A 495 8.21 -19.69 13.04
CA PRO A 495 9.50 -19.06 12.84
C PRO A 495 9.90 -18.28 14.11
N PRO A 496 11.19 -18.22 14.47
CA PRO A 496 11.62 -17.48 15.64
C PRO A 496 11.44 -15.97 15.43
N SER A 497 10.94 -15.30 16.46
CA SER A 497 10.60 -13.87 16.43
C SER A 497 11.82 -12.94 16.32
N GLY A 498 13.01 -13.41 16.71
CA GLY A 498 14.22 -12.61 16.65
C GLY A 498 15.54 -13.39 16.64
N ILE A 499 16.51 -12.84 15.92
CA ILE A 499 17.86 -13.39 15.74
C ILE A 499 18.90 -12.36 16.22
N LEU A 500 19.87 -12.81 17.02
CA LEU A 500 21.03 -12.02 17.45
C LEU A 500 22.30 -12.54 16.79
N LEU A 501 22.95 -11.68 16.01
CA LEU A 501 24.29 -11.88 15.46
C LEU A 501 25.34 -11.30 16.42
N TYR A 502 26.28 -12.10 16.88
CA TYR A 502 27.36 -11.62 17.75
C TYR A 502 28.74 -12.08 17.30
N GLY A 503 29.79 -11.46 17.82
CA GLY A 503 31.19 -11.81 17.55
C GLY A 503 32.10 -10.57 17.48
N PRO A 504 33.36 -10.71 17.04
CA PRO A 504 34.29 -9.57 17.00
C PRO A 504 33.85 -8.50 15.98
N PRO A 505 34.30 -7.25 16.16
CA PRO A 505 34.01 -6.16 15.22
C PRO A 505 34.65 -6.43 13.86
N GLY A 506 34.02 -5.94 12.80
CA GLY A 506 34.57 -6.03 11.44
C GLY A 506 34.41 -7.39 10.75
N THR A 507 33.59 -8.31 11.29
CA THR A 507 33.28 -9.61 10.65
C THR A 507 32.09 -9.59 9.69
N GLY A 508 31.53 -8.42 9.37
CA GLY A 508 30.47 -8.29 8.36
C GLY A 508 29.05 -8.54 8.86
N LYS A 509 28.77 -8.40 10.16
CA LYS A 509 27.41 -8.55 10.74
C LYS A 509 26.36 -7.65 10.06
N THR A 510 26.72 -6.40 9.77
CA THR A 510 25.87 -5.47 9.02
C THR A 510 25.73 -5.86 7.55
N LEU A 511 26.79 -6.40 6.93
CA LEU A 511 26.78 -6.81 5.52
C LEU A 511 25.89 -8.02 5.29
N ILE A 512 25.93 -9.02 6.19
CA ILE A 512 25.10 -10.22 6.08
C ILE A 512 23.60 -9.92 6.26
N ALA A 513 23.27 -9.00 7.18
CA ALA A 513 21.90 -8.52 7.37
C ALA A 513 21.34 -7.86 6.10
N LYS A 514 22.15 -7.04 5.44
CA LYS A 514 21.80 -6.37 4.19
C LYS A 514 21.64 -7.35 3.03
N ALA A 515 22.59 -8.26 2.84
CA ALA A 515 22.51 -9.26 1.78
C ALA A 515 21.29 -10.17 1.92
N LEU A 516 20.96 -10.56 3.16
CA LEU A 516 19.76 -11.34 3.46
C LEU A 516 18.48 -10.62 3.04
N ALA A 517 18.38 -9.32 3.35
CA ALA A 517 17.20 -8.54 3.01
C ALA A 517 17.04 -8.34 1.50
N HIS A 518 18.15 -8.18 0.77
CA HIS A 518 18.12 -8.13 -0.69
C HIS A 518 17.66 -9.47 -1.31
N GLU A 519 18.20 -10.60 -0.85
CA GLU A 519 17.81 -11.92 -1.39
C GLU A 519 16.35 -12.29 -1.08
N CYS A 520 15.86 -11.90 0.10
CA CYS A 520 14.48 -12.18 0.49
C CYS A 520 13.48 -11.21 -0.17
N GLU A 521 13.94 -10.17 -0.88
CA GLU A 521 13.11 -9.10 -1.46
C GLU A 521 12.16 -8.44 -0.43
N VAL A 522 12.59 -8.36 0.84
CA VAL A 522 11.80 -7.80 1.95
C VAL A 522 12.24 -6.39 2.30
N ASN A 523 11.33 -5.62 2.91
CA ASN A 523 11.65 -4.27 3.36
C ASN A 523 12.69 -4.30 4.50
N PHE A 524 13.73 -3.47 4.42
CA PHE A 524 14.81 -3.42 5.41
C PHE A 524 14.83 -2.10 6.17
N ILE A 525 14.65 -2.15 7.48
CA ILE A 525 14.71 -1.00 8.38
C ILE A 525 15.98 -1.15 9.22
N SER A 526 17.02 -0.40 8.88
CA SER A 526 18.25 -0.34 9.67
C SER A 526 18.14 0.74 10.74
N ILE A 527 18.42 0.38 11.98
CA ILE A 527 18.47 1.31 13.10
C ILE A 527 19.80 1.13 13.80
N LYS A 528 20.53 2.23 13.99
CA LYS A 528 21.78 2.20 14.76
C LYS A 528 21.47 2.53 16.22
N GLY A 529 22.04 1.80 17.17
CA GLY A 529 21.83 2.04 18.60
C GLY A 529 21.87 3.51 19.03
N PRO A 530 22.89 4.30 18.62
CA PRO A 530 22.99 5.72 18.96
C PRO A 530 21.84 6.62 18.42
N GLU A 531 21.06 6.18 17.43
CA GLU A 531 19.94 6.96 16.88
C GLU A 531 18.78 7.11 17.86
N PHE A 532 18.60 6.16 18.78
CA PHE A 532 17.59 6.26 19.84
C PHE A 532 17.99 7.22 20.97
N LEU A 533 19.30 7.48 21.12
CA LEU A 533 19.87 8.33 22.17
C LEU A 533 19.95 9.81 21.78
N SER A 534 20.04 10.13 20.48
CA SER A 534 20.45 11.45 19.99
C SER A 534 19.32 12.44 19.70
N LYS A 535 18.04 12.04 19.80
CA LYS A 535 16.89 12.88 19.40
C LYS A 535 16.00 13.40 20.54
N TRP A 536 16.58 13.87 21.65
CA TRP A 536 15.91 14.60 22.74
C TRP A 536 15.32 13.76 23.89
N VAL A 537 15.45 14.31 25.10
CA VAL A 537 15.03 13.71 26.38
C VAL A 537 13.51 13.61 26.43
N GLY A 538 12.95 12.40 26.26
CA GLY A 538 11.52 12.09 26.40
C GLY A 538 10.83 11.50 25.16
N GLU A 539 11.42 11.63 23.97
CA GLU A 539 10.85 11.12 22.71
C GLU A 539 11.34 9.72 22.30
N SER A 540 12.37 9.18 22.97
CA SER A 540 13.00 7.91 22.60
C SER A 540 12.05 6.69 22.65
N GLU A 541 11.12 6.63 23.62
CA GLU A 541 10.10 5.56 23.67
C GLU A 541 9.12 5.64 22.49
N ARG A 542 8.72 6.85 22.12
CA ARG A 542 7.81 7.08 20.99
C ARG A 542 8.48 6.69 19.68
N ALA A 543 9.76 6.98 19.54
CA ALA A 543 10.55 6.57 18.37
C ALA A 543 10.59 5.04 18.23
N VAL A 544 10.73 4.28 19.32
CA VAL A 544 10.64 2.80 19.30
C VAL A 544 9.26 2.38 18.80
N ARG A 545 8.17 2.86 19.41
CA ARG A 545 6.80 2.50 18.98
C ARG A 545 6.51 2.85 17.53
N GLU A 546 6.93 4.04 17.09
CA GLU A 546 6.75 4.47 15.71
C GLU A 546 7.55 3.59 14.74
N THR A 547 8.74 3.14 15.11
CA THR A 547 9.55 2.26 14.26
C THR A 547 8.92 0.87 14.12
N PHE A 548 8.45 0.28 15.21
CA PHE A 548 7.72 -0.99 15.16
C PHE A 548 6.36 -0.85 14.45
N ARG A 549 5.65 0.28 14.60
CA ARG A 549 4.43 0.57 13.82
C ARG A 549 4.73 0.68 12.32
N LYS A 550 5.81 1.36 11.95
CA LYS A 550 6.27 1.48 10.56
C LYS A 550 6.64 0.12 9.98
N ALA A 551 7.34 -0.71 10.73
CA ALA A 551 7.66 -2.08 10.35
C ALA A 551 6.40 -2.93 10.10
N ARG A 552 5.42 -2.88 11.01
CA ARG A 552 4.12 -3.57 10.84
C ARG A 552 3.38 -3.12 9.58
N ALA A 553 3.40 -1.82 9.28
CA ALA A 553 2.77 -1.28 8.07
C ALA A 553 3.54 -1.64 6.78
N ALA A 554 4.85 -1.91 6.89
CA ALA A 554 5.73 -2.28 5.79
C ALA A 554 5.97 -3.81 5.71
N ALA A 555 5.16 -4.63 6.39
CA ALA A 555 5.29 -6.08 6.34
C ALA A 555 5.07 -6.61 4.90
N PRO A 556 5.86 -7.59 4.41
CA PRO A 556 6.95 -8.28 5.11
C PRO A 556 8.22 -7.43 5.25
N CYS A 557 8.80 -7.38 6.45
CA CYS A 557 10.00 -6.57 6.71
C CYS A 557 10.96 -7.16 7.75
N ILE A 558 12.24 -6.79 7.62
CA ILE A 558 13.31 -7.06 8.59
C ILE A 558 13.66 -5.75 9.30
N ILE A 559 13.57 -5.75 10.63
CA ILE A 559 14.10 -4.67 11.48
C ILE A 559 15.49 -5.09 11.92
N PHE A 560 16.51 -4.35 11.48
CA PHE A 560 17.90 -4.58 11.84
C PHE A 560 18.40 -3.56 12.87
N PHE A 561 18.69 -4.03 14.08
CA PHE A 561 19.33 -3.25 15.14
C PHE A 561 20.85 -3.44 15.09
N ASP A 562 21.57 -2.45 14.60
CA ASP A 562 23.03 -2.43 14.66
C ASP A 562 23.50 -1.80 15.98
N GLU A 563 24.56 -2.36 16.57
CA GLU A 563 25.11 -1.92 17.86
C GLU A 563 24.04 -1.85 18.97
N ILE A 564 23.23 -2.92 19.11
CA ILE A 564 22.16 -2.97 20.12
C ILE A 564 22.68 -2.82 21.56
N ASP A 565 23.95 -3.16 21.80
CA ASP A 565 24.63 -2.96 23.09
C ASP A 565 24.73 -1.49 23.51
N ALA A 566 24.61 -0.54 22.58
CA ALA A 566 24.58 0.89 22.90
C ALA A 566 23.27 1.34 23.59
N ILE A 567 22.17 0.59 23.40
CA ILE A 567 20.85 0.92 23.98
C ILE A 567 20.38 -0.10 25.02
N ALA A 568 21.00 -1.27 25.05
CA ALA A 568 20.57 -2.42 25.85
C ALA A 568 21.65 -2.89 26.84
N SER A 569 22.33 -1.94 27.49
CA SER A 569 23.33 -2.23 28.52
C SER A 569 22.69 -2.89 29.76
N ARG A 570 23.45 -3.73 30.48
CA ARG A 570 22.97 -4.40 31.69
C ARG A 570 22.51 -3.40 32.75
N ARG A 571 21.35 -3.69 33.34
CA ARG A 571 20.79 -2.95 34.48
C ARG A 571 21.82 -2.89 35.61
N GLY A 572 22.17 -1.67 36.04
CA GLY A 572 23.04 -1.43 37.20
C GLY A 572 24.55 -1.39 36.93
N SER A 573 25.04 -1.56 35.69
CA SER A 573 26.44 -1.29 35.37
C SER A 573 26.67 0.20 35.13
N ALA A 574 27.11 0.91 36.18
CA ALA A 574 27.61 2.30 36.20
C ALA A 574 26.64 3.39 35.69
N GLU A 575 26.03 4.16 36.61
CA GLU A 575 25.44 5.51 36.38
C GLU A 575 24.67 5.74 35.05
N GLY A 576 24.11 4.68 34.47
CA GLY A 576 23.40 4.68 33.21
C GLY A 576 22.01 5.28 33.40
N SER A 577 21.68 6.24 32.54
CA SER A 577 20.51 7.10 32.66
C SER A 577 19.21 6.28 32.72
N LYS A 578 18.25 6.67 33.59
CA LYS A 578 16.86 6.13 33.65
C LYS A 578 16.13 6.09 32.29
N ILE A 579 16.70 6.69 31.25
CA ILE A 579 16.23 6.76 29.88
C ILE A 579 16.51 5.43 29.15
N GLU A 580 17.70 4.84 29.30
CA GLU A 580 18.05 3.56 28.66
C GLU A 580 17.16 2.42 29.15
N GLU A 581 16.92 2.33 30.47
CA GLU A 581 16.04 1.31 31.06
C GLU A 581 14.60 1.36 30.52
N ARG A 582 14.11 2.58 30.24
CA ARG A 582 12.78 2.80 29.66
C ARG A 582 12.73 2.39 28.19
N ILE A 583 13.77 2.68 27.42
CA ILE A 583 13.89 2.26 26.02
C ILE A 583 13.90 0.73 25.93
N VAL A 584 14.70 0.05 26.75
CA VAL A 584 14.74 -1.42 26.81
C VAL A 584 13.36 -1.98 27.17
N SER A 585 12.70 -1.42 28.20
CA SER A 585 11.37 -1.88 28.60
C SER A 585 10.32 -1.72 27.49
N GLN A 586 10.37 -0.60 26.76
CA GLN A 586 9.49 -0.36 25.61
C GLN A 586 9.79 -1.31 24.45
N LEU A 587 11.08 -1.58 24.17
CA LEU A 587 11.50 -2.51 23.14
C LEU A 587 11.01 -3.94 23.45
N LEU A 588 11.16 -4.40 24.71
CA LEU A 588 10.61 -5.68 25.16
C LEU A 588 9.09 -5.76 24.98
N THR A 589 8.37 -4.69 25.31
CA THR A 589 6.91 -4.62 25.14
C THR A 589 6.49 -4.73 23.68
N GLU A 590 7.22 -4.09 22.76
CA GLU A 590 6.95 -4.21 21.32
C GLU A 590 7.33 -5.58 20.77
N MET A 591 8.41 -6.21 21.26
CA MET A 591 8.82 -7.56 20.87
C MET A 591 7.77 -8.60 21.27
N ASP A 592 7.31 -8.57 22.52
CA ASP A 592 6.27 -9.48 23.01
C ASP A 592 4.94 -9.28 22.25
N GLY A 593 4.68 -8.07 21.73
CA GLY A 593 3.52 -7.77 20.89
C GLY A 593 3.60 -8.32 19.46
N LEU A 594 4.79 -8.69 18.98
CA LEU A 594 5.01 -9.24 17.63
C LEU A 594 4.74 -10.74 17.52
N GLU A 595 4.61 -11.47 18.63
CA GLU A 595 4.33 -12.92 18.63
C GLU A 595 3.01 -13.29 17.92
N SER A 596 2.14 -12.32 17.64
CA SER A 596 0.88 -12.52 16.91
C SER A 596 0.96 -12.20 15.39
N LEU A 597 2.10 -11.68 14.91
CA LEU A 597 2.28 -11.16 13.55
C LEU A 597 3.50 -11.82 12.87
N ASN A 598 3.24 -12.82 12.04
CA ASN A 598 4.26 -13.69 11.42
C ASN A 598 5.13 -13.03 10.31
N ASP A 599 4.91 -11.75 10.00
CA ASP A 599 5.50 -11.09 8.82
C ASP A 599 6.58 -10.03 9.15
N VAL A 600 6.93 -9.84 10.43
CA VAL A 600 7.99 -8.91 10.85
C VAL A 600 9.08 -9.68 11.60
N ILE A 601 10.31 -9.62 11.08
CA ILE A 601 11.44 -10.37 11.62
C ILE A 601 12.44 -9.40 12.28
N LEU A 602 12.87 -9.72 13.49
CA LEU A 602 13.86 -8.93 14.23
C LEU A 602 15.26 -9.51 14.05
N LEU A 603 16.20 -8.68 13.61
CA LEU A 603 17.62 -9.03 13.51
C LEU A 603 18.42 -8.00 14.32
N ALA A 604 19.30 -8.44 15.20
CA ALA A 604 20.18 -7.57 15.95
C ALA A 604 21.64 -7.97 15.78
N ALA A 605 22.54 -7.00 15.82
CA ALA A 605 23.98 -7.21 15.81
C ALA A 605 24.63 -6.58 17.04
N THR A 606 25.55 -7.32 17.68
CA THR A 606 26.38 -6.79 18.77
C THR A 606 27.82 -7.29 18.66
N ASN A 607 28.76 -6.47 19.12
CA ASN A 607 30.14 -6.90 19.33
C ASN A 607 30.40 -7.37 20.77
N ARG A 608 29.44 -7.12 21.68
CA ARG A 608 29.56 -7.29 23.13
C ARG A 608 28.32 -7.96 23.71
N PRO A 609 28.12 -9.27 23.48
CA PRO A 609 26.97 -9.98 24.04
C PRO A 609 26.98 -10.01 25.58
N ASP A 610 28.15 -9.86 26.21
CA ASP A 610 28.34 -9.75 27.66
C ASP A 610 27.61 -8.55 28.28
N MET A 611 27.45 -7.46 27.52
CA MET A 611 26.84 -6.21 28.00
C MET A 611 25.32 -6.19 27.88
N LEU A 612 24.70 -7.15 27.19
CA LEU A 612 23.27 -7.13 26.91
C LEU A 612 22.43 -7.54 28.14
N ASP A 613 21.25 -6.91 28.28
CA ASP A 613 20.23 -7.34 29.23
C ASP A 613 19.76 -8.78 28.89
N PRO A 614 19.91 -9.75 29.81
CA PRO A 614 19.46 -11.13 29.62
C PRO A 614 17.97 -11.26 29.27
N ALA A 615 17.14 -10.25 29.59
CA ALA A 615 15.74 -10.22 29.21
C ALA A 615 15.53 -10.26 27.69
N LEU A 616 16.47 -9.72 26.90
CA LEU A 616 16.41 -9.71 25.44
C LEU A 616 16.67 -11.09 24.82
N LEU A 617 17.39 -11.95 25.54
CA LEU A 617 17.85 -13.26 25.06
C LEU A 617 16.86 -14.40 25.34
N ARG A 618 15.69 -14.09 25.92
CA ARG A 618 14.68 -15.10 26.25
C ARG A 618 13.94 -15.59 25.00
N ALA A 619 13.37 -16.80 25.08
CA ALA A 619 12.47 -17.33 24.06
C ALA A 619 11.29 -16.37 23.82
N GLY A 620 10.90 -16.18 22.56
CA GLY A 620 9.94 -15.14 22.13
C GLY A 620 10.57 -13.81 21.69
N ARG A 621 11.87 -13.61 21.97
CA ARG A 621 12.64 -12.38 21.66
C ARG A 621 13.84 -12.71 20.77
N PHE A 622 15.07 -12.36 21.16
CA PHE A 622 16.28 -12.84 20.48
C PHE A 622 16.67 -14.25 20.94
N GLY A 623 15.75 -15.20 20.75
CA GLY A 623 15.93 -16.58 21.17
C GLY A 623 16.96 -17.33 20.34
N ARG A 624 17.17 -16.93 19.07
CA ARG A 624 18.20 -17.51 18.20
C ARG A 624 19.45 -16.65 18.20
N GLN A 625 20.57 -17.22 18.64
CA GLN A 625 21.86 -16.54 18.67
C GLN A 625 22.82 -17.21 17.69
N ILE A 626 23.44 -16.42 16.82
CA ILE A 626 24.37 -16.90 15.81
C ILE A 626 25.72 -16.20 16.02
N GLU A 627 26.75 -17.00 16.29
CA GLU A 627 28.11 -16.52 16.46
C GLU A 627 28.83 -16.40 15.12
N ILE A 628 29.42 -15.24 14.87
CA ILE A 628 30.26 -14.99 13.70
C ILE A 628 31.71 -14.96 14.14
N TYR A 629 32.47 -15.96 13.73
CA TYR A 629 33.89 -16.10 14.02
C TYR A 629 34.77 -15.24 13.10
N LEU A 630 36.06 -15.13 13.44
CA LEU A 630 37.06 -14.58 12.53
C LEU A 630 37.20 -15.47 11.28
N PRO A 631 37.45 -14.87 10.10
CA PRO A 631 37.50 -15.62 8.85
C PRO A 631 38.68 -16.61 8.84
N ASN A 632 38.41 -17.87 8.48
CA ASN A 632 39.44 -18.89 8.25
C ASN A 632 40.24 -18.63 6.96
N LYS A 633 41.28 -19.42 6.65
CA LYS A 633 42.12 -19.22 5.45
C LYS A 633 41.28 -19.16 4.16
N TYR A 634 40.31 -20.07 4.03
CA TYR A 634 39.40 -20.12 2.88
C TYR A 634 38.55 -18.85 2.77
N ALA A 635 37.95 -18.42 3.87
CA ALA A 635 37.16 -17.20 3.98
C ALA A 635 37.98 -15.96 3.61
N ARG A 636 39.21 -15.83 4.13
CA ARG A 636 40.09 -14.69 3.83
C ARG A 636 40.46 -14.62 2.36
N LYS A 637 40.75 -15.75 1.72
CA LYS A 637 40.96 -15.82 0.28
C LYS A 637 39.73 -15.34 -0.49
N LYS A 638 38.54 -15.81 -0.12
CA LYS A 638 37.27 -15.37 -0.75
C LYS A 638 37.03 -13.87 -0.58
N ILE A 639 37.28 -13.32 0.61
CA ILE A 639 37.15 -11.87 0.88
C ILE A 639 38.14 -11.07 0.02
N LEU A 640 39.39 -11.54 -0.14
CA LEU A 640 40.37 -10.93 -1.05
C LEU A 640 39.89 -10.99 -2.51
N GLU A 641 39.38 -12.13 -2.98
CA GLU A 641 38.83 -12.29 -4.34
C GLU A 641 37.71 -11.27 -4.60
N ILE A 642 36.78 -11.10 -3.65
CA ILE A 642 35.65 -10.16 -3.75
C ILE A 642 36.16 -8.72 -3.87
N HIS A 643 37.05 -8.29 -2.96
CA HIS A 643 37.57 -6.92 -2.97
C HIS A 643 38.52 -6.61 -4.13
N LEU A 644 39.10 -7.63 -4.77
CA LEU A 644 40.02 -7.48 -5.89
C LEU A 644 39.39 -7.78 -7.27
N ARG A 645 38.14 -8.28 -7.34
CA ARG A 645 37.44 -8.73 -8.55
C ARG A 645 37.44 -7.73 -9.73
N LYS A 646 37.43 -6.43 -9.45
CA LYS A 646 37.40 -5.35 -10.47
C LYS A 646 38.73 -4.59 -10.62
N LYS A 647 39.80 -5.04 -9.96
CA LYS A 647 41.07 -4.31 -9.86
C LYS A 647 42.15 -4.97 -10.73
N PRO A 648 43.05 -4.18 -11.36
CA PRO A 648 44.15 -4.72 -12.14
C PRO A 648 45.24 -5.26 -11.21
N ILE A 649 45.30 -6.59 -11.06
CA ILE A 649 46.30 -7.29 -10.26
C ILE A 649 47.41 -7.78 -11.20
N SER A 650 48.66 -7.75 -10.75
CA SER A 650 49.79 -8.32 -11.46
C SER A 650 49.96 -9.82 -11.11
N GLU A 651 50.60 -10.59 -11.99
CA GLU A 651 50.76 -12.06 -11.86
C GLU A 651 51.66 -12.46 -10.68
N ASP A 652 52.37 -11.52 -10.07
CA ASP A 652 53.24 -11.70 -8.90
C ASP A 652 52.46 -11.77 -7.57
N VAL A 653 51.13 -11.58 -7.59
CA VAL A 653 50.29 -11.59 -6.38
C VAL A 653 49.59 -12.94 -6.24
N ASP A 654 50.04 -13.74 -5.28
CA ASP A 654 49.37 -14.98 -4.89
C ASP A 654 48.42 -14.74 -3.71
N LEU A 655 47.12 -14.98 -3.94
CA LEU A 655 46.07 -14.82 -2.93
C LEU A 655 46.11 -15.90 -1.84
N ASP A 656 46.61 -17.10 -2.16
CA ASP A 656 46.74 -18.18 -1.19
C ASP A 656 47.85 -17.87 -0.16
N GLU A 657 48.99 -17.34 -0.63
CA GLU A 657 50.07 -16.87 0.24
C GLU A 657 49.60 -15.70 1.12
N LEU A 658 48.95 -14.70 0.53
CA LEU A 658 48.43 -13.55 1.27
C LEU A 658 47.44 -13.99 2.37
N ALA A 659 46.56 -14.95 2.08
CA ALA A 659 45.58 -15.47 3.04
C ALA A 659 46.22 -16.20 4.23
N GLU A 660 47.43 -16.76 4.09
CA GLU A 660 48.21 -17.33 5.20
C GLU A 660 48.82 -16.25 6.09
N VAL A 661 49.40 -15.20 5.49
CA VAL A 661 50.08 -14.13 6.23
C VAL A 661 49.09 -13.31 7.06
N ILE A 662 47.85 -13.14 6.60
CA ILE A 662 46.80 -12.34 7.27
C ILE A 662 45.94 -13.15 8.25
N ALA A 663 46.52 -14.12 8.96
CA ALA A 663 45.80 -15.09 9.79
C ALA A 663 44.80 -14.49 10.81
N ASP A 664 45.09 -13.30 11.32
CA ASP A 664 44.37 -12.63 12.42
C ASP A 664 43.43 -11.50 11.96
N PHE A 665 43.29 -11.27 10.66
CA PHE A 665 42.59 -10.10 10.13
C PHE A 665 41.08 -10.32 10.05
N SER A 666 40.30 -9.31 10.45
CA SER A 666 38.85 -9.29 10.21
C SER A 666 38.54 -8.94 8.74
N GLY A 667 37.29 -9.14 8.31
CA GLY A 667 36.87 -8.72 6.96
C GLY A 667 37.08 -7.22 6.70
N ALA A 668 36.86 -6.39 7.72
CA ALA A 668 37.14 -4.95 7.66
C ALA A 668 38.64 -4.65 7.53
N ASP A 669 39.51 -5.40 8.22
CA ASP A 669 40.97 -5.23 8.11
C ASP A 669 41.47 -5.64 6.72
N ILE A 670 40.92 -6.70 6.13
CA ILE A 670 41.25 -7.14 4.77
C ILE A 670 40.80 -6.09 3.75
N LYS A 671 39.61 -5.52 3.93
CA LYS A 671 39.15 -4.40 3.10
C LYS A 671 40.09 -3.19 3.20
N ALA A 672 40.46 -2.81 4.42
CA ALA A 672 41.39 -1.71 4.66
C ALA A 672 42.77 -1.99 4.03
N LEU A 673 43.23 -3.25 4.04
CA LEU A 673 44.45 -3.68 3.36
C LEU A 673 44.36 -3.44 1.85
N CYS A 674 43.28 -3.90 1.22
CA CYS A 674 43.09 -3.66 -0.21
C CYS A 674 43.00 -2.18 -0.56
N GLU A 675 42.34 -1.35 0.26
CA GLU A 675 42.21 0.09 0.05
C GLU A 675 43.56 0.83 0.21
N GLU A 676 44.34 0.52 1.24
CA GLU A 676 45.67 1.11 1.44
C GLU A 676 46.63 0.69 0.32
N THR A 677 46.59 -0.57 -0.13
CA THR A 677 47.40 -1.04 -1.26
C THR A 677 47.08 -0.27 -2.54
N ILE A 678 45.81 0.01 -2.83
CA ILE A 678 45.40 0.85 -3.97
C ILE A 678 45.96 2.26 -3.81
N LEU A 679 45.81 2.85 -2.63
CA LEU A 679 46.25 4.22 -2.39
C LEU A 679 47.77 4.37 -2.54
N LEU A 680 48.54 3.36 -2.10
CA LEU A 680 49.98 3.28 -2.35
C LEU A 680 50.31 3.15 -3.84
N THR A 681 49.55 2.33 -4.57
CA THR A 681 49.71 2.14 -6.02
C THR A 681 49.43 3.45 -6.77
N ILE A 682 48.35 4.17 -6.42
CA ILE A 682 48.00 5.48 -6.98
C ILE A 682 49.10 6.50 -6.66
N ARG A 683 49.56 6.56 -5.41
CA ARG A 683 50.64 7.48 -4.99
C ARG A 683 51.93 7.24 -5.78
N LYS A 684 52.27 5.99 -6.04
CA LYS A 684 53.42 5.61 -6.86
C LYS A 684 53.23 6.02 -8.33
N ALA A 685 52.04 5.81 -8.89
CA ALA A 685 51.74 6.20 -10.26
C ALA A 685 51.78 7.73 -10.47
N ILE A 686 51.31 8.51 -9.50
CA ILE A 686 51.39 9.99 -9.54
C ILE A 686 52.84 10.49 -9.46
N ASN A 687 53.70 9.80 -8.70
CA ASN A 687 55.10 10.19 -8.50
C ASN A 687 56.06 9.63 -9.58
N GLN A 688 55.58 8.79 -10.50
CA GLN A 688 56.36 8.26 -11.61
C GLN A 688 56.34 9.23 -12.81
N GLU A 689 57.51 9.70 -13.24
CA GLU A 689 57.63 10.50 -14.47
C GLU A 689 57.25 9.65 -15.70
N GLY A 690 56.20 10.06 -16.42
CA GLY A 690 55.77 9.43 -17.67
C GLY A 690 54.34 8.87 -17.71
N ILE A 691 53.56 8.99 -16.63
CA ILE A 691 52.13 8.60 -16.63
C ILE A 691 51.27 9.87 -16.72
N ASN A 692 50.57 10.05 -17.83
CA ASN A 692 49.56 11.10 -17.96
C ASN A 692 48.24 10.61 -17.34
N ALA A 693 47.78 11.27 -16.29
CA ALA A 693 46.55 10.92 -15.58
C ALA A 693 45.27 11.11 -16.44
N ASP A 694 45.35 11.91 -17.50
CA ASP A 694 44.25 12.18 -18.43
C ASP A 694 44.19 11.20 -19.62
N ASP A 695 45.18 10.30 -19.76
CA ASP A 695 45.25 9.32 -20.84
C ASP A 695 44.92 7.89 -20.36
N TRP A 696 43.81 7.34 -20.87
CA TRP A 696 43.30 6.03 -20.49
C TRP A 696 44.23 4.87 -20.88
N GLU A 697 45.09 5.02 -21.90
CA GLU A 697 46.07 4.00 -22.27
C GLU A 697 47.24 3.92 -21.28
N SER A 698 47.63 5.05 -20.71
CA SER A 698 48.66 5.15 -19.68
C SER A 698 48.16 4.62 -18.33
N VAL A 699 46.89 4.88 -17.99
CA VAL A 699 46.24 4.39 -16.76
C VAL A 699 46.04 2.87 -16.76
N LYS A 700 45.69 2.27 -17.91
CA LYS A 700 45.50 0.80 -18.04
C LYS A 700 46.77 -0.02 -17.76
N LYS A 701 47.95 0.58 -17.84
CA LYS A 701 49.24 -0.10 -17.57
C LYS A 701 49.53 -0.25 -16.08
N ILE A 702 48.81 0.45 -15.22
CA ILE A 702 49.01 0.40 -13.77
C ILE A 702 48.39 -0.89 -13.23
N LYS A 703 49.23 -1.72 -12.61
CA LYS A 703 48.82 -2.94 -11.90
C LYS A 703 49.30 -2.90 -10.45
N ILE A 704 48.53 -3.51 -9.58
CA ILE A 704 48.88 -3.70 -8.17
C ILE A 704 49.90 -4.83 -8.08
N SER A 705 51.08 -4.58 -7.50
CA SER A 705 52.14 -5.59 -7.33
C SER A 705 52.30 -6.03 -5.88
N LYS A 706 53.02 -7.13 -5.65
CA LYS A 706 53.24 -7.72 -4.32
C LYS A 706 53.89 -6.73 -3.34
N LYS A 707 54.79 -5.87 -3.82
CA LYS A 707 55.50 -4.88 -3.01
C LYS A 707 54.58 -3.86 -2.32
N GLU A 708 53.50 -3.45 -2.99
CA GLU A 708 52.52 -2.54 -2.40
C GLU A 708 51.65 -3.23 -1.36
N PHE A 709 51.38 -4.54 -1.51
CA PHE A 709 50.71 -5.34 -0.49
C PHE A 709 51.56 -5.49 0.77
N ASP A 710 52.85 -5.83 0.63
CA ASP A 710 53.77 -5.96 1.77
C ASP A 710 53.88 -4.65 2.56
N SER A 711 53.99 -3.52 1.85
CA SER A 711 54.06 -2.18 2.44
C SER A 711 52.77 -1.80 3.19
N ALA A 712 51.61 -2.21 2.68
CA ALA A 712 50.32 -1.97 3.34
C ALA A 712 50.16 -2.89 4.58
N LEU A 713 50.65 -4.12 4.49
CA LEU A 713 50.58 -5.11 5.56
C LEU A 713 51.40 -4.68 6.80
N GLU A 714 52.57 -4.06 6.60
CA GLU A 714 53.36 -3.48 7.70
C GLU A 714 52.63 -2.35 8.44
N LYS A 715 51.84 -1.55 7.73
CA LYS A 715 51.07 -0.44 8.34
C LYS A 715 49.86 -0.94 9.11
N ILE A 716 49.10 -1.87 8.54
CA ILE A 716 47.82 -2.33 9.10
C ILE A 716 48.03 -3.34 10.23
N SER A 717 49.05 -4.20 10.15
CA SER A 717 49.38 -5.15 11.22
C SER A 717 49.64 -4.46 12.57
N LYS A 718 50.15 -3.22 12.58
CA LYS A 718 50.30 -2.39 13.79
C LYS A 718 48.96 -1.96 14.39
N ASN A 719 47.94 -1.73 13.57
CA ASN A 719 46.60 -1.33 14.01
C ASN A 719 45.75 -2.54 14.42
N ALA A 720 45.79 -3.64 13.66
CA ALA A 720 45.07 -4.88 13.96
C ALA A 720 45.48 -5.47 15.33
N LYS A 721 46.79 -5.52 15.62
CA LYS A 721 47.31 -5.97 16.93
C LYS A 721 46.88 -5.09 18.11
N ARG A 722 46.64 -3.79 17.89
CA ARG A 722 46.12 -2.88 18.93
C ARG A 722 44.63 -3.13 19.20
N ALA A 723 43.82 -3.35 18.15
CA ALA A 723 42.39 -3.62 18.27
C ALA A 723 42.10 -4.98 18.95
N GLN A 724 42.82 -6.05 18.58
CA GLN A 724 42.67 -7.37 19.21
C GLN A 724 43.09 -7.39 20.68
N LYS A 725 44.13 -6.65 21.05
CA LYS A 725 44.57 -6.54 22.45
C LYS A 725 43.50 -5.85 23.31
N ALA A 726 42.78 -4.87 22.77
CA ALA A 726 41.64 -4.24 23.45
C ALA A 726 40.44 -5.20 23.60
N TYR A 727 40.18 -6.05 22.61
CA TYR A 727 39.10 -7.04 22.66
C TYR A 727 39.39 -8.16 23.69
N SER A 728 40.59 -8.73 23.66
CA SER A 728 41.02 -9.81 24.58
C SER A 728 41.14 -9.36 26.05
N LEU A 729 41.49 -8.10 26.32
CA LEU A 729 41.52 -7.55 27.69
C LEU A 729 40.13 -7.35 28.30
N ASN A 730 39.08 -7.30 27.47
CA ASN A 730 37.70 -7.04 27.90
C ASN A 730 36.86 -8.33 28.09
N ILE A 731 37.35 -9.48 27.62
CA ILE A 731 36.74 -10.79 27.90
C ILE A 731 37.38 -11.33 29.18
N LYS A 732 36.78 -11.05 30.34
CA LYS A 732 36.99 -11.92 31.50
C LYS A 732 36.28 -13.24 31.20
N GLU A 733 36.97 -14.35 31.45
CA GLU A 733 36.46 -15.72 31.28
C GLU A 733 35.01 -15.82 31.80
N PRO A 734 34.10 -16.51 31.08
CA PRO A 734 32.77 -16.78 31.59
C PRO A 734 32.93 -17.66 32.82
N VAL A 735 32.63 -17.08 33.99
CA VAL A 735 32.42 -17.84 35.22
C VAL A 735 31.34 -18.86 34.92
N SER A 736 31.67 -20.13 35.16
CA SER A 736 30.86 -21.34 34.97
C SER A 736 29.53 -21.39 35.75
N ASP A 737 29.02 -20.26 36.23
CA ASP A 737 27.87 -20.17 37.14
C ASP A 737 26.55 -19.77 36.44
N LEU A 738 26.53 -19.65 35.11
CA LEU A 738 25.29 -19.40 34.35
C LEU A 738 24.44 -20.66 34.07
N TYR A 739 24.88 -21.83 34.55
CA TYR A 739 24.13 -23.10 34.50
C TYR A 739 23.71 -23.60 35.90
N ARG A 740 23.16 -22.70 36.74
CA ARG A 740 22.37 -23.09 37.92
C ARG A 740 21.07 -22.34 38.02
#